data_AF-A0A0R1Q2D8-F1
#
_entry.id   AF-A0A0R1Q2D8-F1
#
_cell.length_a   1.000
_cell.length_b   1.000
_cell.length_c   1.000
_cell.angle_alpha   90.00
_cell.angle_beta   90.00
_cell.angle_gamma   90.00
#
_symmetry.space_group_name_H-M   'P 1'
#
loop_
_entity.id
_entity.type
_entity.pdbx_description
1 polymer ?
#
loop_
_entity_poly.entity_id
_entity_poly.type
_entity_poly.pdbx_seq_one_letter_code
_entity_poly.pdbx_strand_id
1 'polypeptide(L)'
;MPKIRELSEVLADQIAAGEVVERPASVVKELVENAIDAGSTQIDIVVEEAGLKKIQVIDNGEGIAAEDVELAFKRHSTSKITSREDLFRIKTLGFRGEALPSIASVADVYLETSTAAASGTFLHVKGGQQLEKKTSARPKGTEITVADLFYNTPARLKYLKSFQTELAAISDIVNRLALSHNNIAISLSNNGHILLQTVGNGDLQQTISAIYGVKNARQMISFNGKDLDFKIAGYISLPKLTRATKNYISLLLNGRYIKNFQLSNAIIKGYGSKLMVGRYPIAVVNITLDPLLVDVNVHPTKQQVRISKEDQLSQLLAKCVYDRIAQENLIPDALKNLNRKTRQEINIDQLQIDLNESSHAYYHDKPASMEQDKVWKEETAHTETEQSGTISKNDPSKENEEEIKPELTIIKDKSNMADKLSAWDKKYLQEVVMQPTPSQEEISQAQLAERNNGQENKKLRFPELTYIGQMHGTYLFAESQDGLYIIDQHAAQERCKYEYYRKKIGEVEPDQQDLLVPIILDYTTSDSLLINENLSKLEQLGITLEDFGPNSYIVRHHPTWFEEGQEEDIIRELIDYILKDGKIDIASYREKTAIMMSCKRSIKANHHLDDKQAKALLEQLKACENPFNCPHGRPVLVHFTNSDMEHMFKRIQDPHQSLREQY
;
A
#
# COMPACT_ATOMS: atom_id res chain seq x y z
N MET A 1 7.02 -24.65 -50.10
CA MET A 1 6.41 -24.76 -48.75
C MET A 1 7.39 -25.51 -47.85
N PRO A 2 7.66 -25.04 -46.62
CA PRO A 2 8.43 -25.82 -45.65
C PRO A 2 7.67 -27.12 -45.31
N LYS A 3 8.38 -28.26 -45.24
CA LYS A 3 7.82 -29.56 -44.83
C LYS A 3 7.70 -29.62 -43.31
N ILE A 4 6.59 -30.16 -42.81
CA ILE A 4 6.39 -30.42 -41.37
C ILE A 4 7.43 -31.44 -40.91
N ARG A 5 8.11 -31.16 -39.80
CA ARG A 5 9.10 -32.05 -39.16
C ARG A 5 9.03 -31.91 -37.65
N GLU A 6 9.36 -32.99 -36.94
CA GLU A 6 9.54 -32.98 -35.49
C GLU A 6 10.74 -32.11 -35.10
N LEU A 7 10.60 -31.37 -34.00
CA LEU A 7 11.68 -30.54 -33.46
C LEU A 7 12.60 -31.40 -32.60
N SER A 8 13.89 -31.05 -32.52
CA SER A 8 14.77 -31.68 -31.52
C SER A 8 14.28 -31.33 -30.12
N GLU A 9 14.48 -32.23 -29.16
CA GLU A 9 14.07 -32.03 -27.76
C GLU A 9 14.60 -30.69 -27.21
N VAL A 10 15.88 -30.40 -27.41
CA VAL A 10 16.51 -29.13 -26.99
C VAL A 10 15.83 -27.89 -27.59
N LEU A 11 15.42 -27.94 -28.86
CA LEU A 11 14.77 -26.80 -29.51
C LEU A 11 13.31 -26.65 -29.05
N ALA A 12 12.59 -27.75 -28.89
CA ALA A 12 11.27 -27.76 -28.29
C ALA A 12 11.33 -27.21 -26.85
N ASP A 13 12.39 -27.56 -26.12
CA ASP A 13 12.64 -27.09 -24.77
C ASP A 13 12.83 -25.58 -24.70
N GLN A 14 13.70 -25.05 -25.56
CA GLN A 14 13.94 -23.62 -25.65
C GLN A 14 12.69 -22.83 -26.05
N ILE A 15 11.85 -23.38 -26.93
CA ILE A 15 10.59 -22.74 -27.33
C ILE A 15 9.63 -22.67 -26.14
N ALA A 16 9.38 -23.79 -25.46
CA ALA A 16 8.50 -23.82 -24.29
C ALA A 16 9.05 -23.00 -23.11
N ALA A 17 10.38 -22.93 -22.96
CA ALA A 17 11.01 -22.04 -22.00
C ALA A 17 10.70 -20.57 -22.27
N GLY A 18 10.29 -20.18 -23.48
CA GLY A 18 9.87 -18.81 -23.79
C GLY A 18 8.52 -18.42 -23.20
N GLU A 19 7.67 -19.40 -22.94
CA GLU A 19 6.35 -19.17 -22.33
C GLU A 19 6.43 -19.14 -20.80
N VAL A 20 7.42 -19.84 -20.23
CA VAL A 20 7.62 -19.97 -18.77
C VAL A 20 8.69 -19.00 -18.24
N VAL A 21 9.79 -18.83 -18.97
CA VAL A 21 10.97 -18.05 -18.57
C VAL A 21 11.17 -16.88 -19.54
N GLU A 22 10.39 -15.82 -19.33
CA GLU A 22 10.47 -14.58 -20.10
C GLU A 22 11.65 -13.70 -19.66
N ARG A 23 11.92 -13.64 -18.35
CA ARG A 23 12.90 -12.72 -17.75
C ARG A 23 13.45 -13.27 -16.42
N PRO A 24 14.51 -12.70 -15.82
CA PRO A 24 15.07 -13.14 -14.54
C PRO A 24 14.04 -13.27 -13.41
N ALA A 25 13.10 -12.31 -13.30
CA ALA A 25 12.03 -12.35 -12.30
C ALA A 25 11.12 -13.58 -12.43
N SER A 26 10.94 -14.14 -13.63
CA SER A 26 10.18 -15.38 -13.84
C SER A 26 10.89 -16.58 -13.24
N VAL A 27 12.22 -16.63 -13.35
CA VAL A 27 13.04 -17.68 -12.73
C VAL A 27 12.94 -17.61 -11.21
N VAL A 28 13.15 -16.41 -10.64
CA VAL A 28 13.03 -16.20 -9.19
C VAL A 28 11.64 -16.61 -8.71
N LYS A 29 10.58 -16.20 -9.41
CA LYS A 29 9.19 -16.58 -9.09
C LYS A 29 9.04 -18.09 -8.99
N GLU A 30 9.39 -18.84 -10.02
CA GLU A 30 9.14 -20.29 -10.06
C GLU A 30 10.01 -21.05 -9.05
N LEU A 31 11.25 -20.61 -8.80
CA LEU A 31 12.13 -21.23 -7.79
C LEU A 31 11.61 -20.97 -6.36
N VAL A 32 11.19 -19.73 -6.06
CA VAL A 32 10.64 -19.38 -4.74
C VAL A 32 9.28 -20.05 -4.52
N GLU A 33 8.42 -20.13 -5.54
CA GLU A 33 7.16 -20.90 -5.47
C GLU A 33 7.43 -22.39 -5.17
N ASN A 34 8.48 -22.98 -5.74
CA ASN A 34 8.89 -24.35 -5.42
C ASN A 34 9.37 -24.50 -3.98
N ALA A 35 10.15 -23.54 -3.47
CA ALA A 35 10.58 -23.53 -2.07
C ALA A 35 9.38 -23.41 -1.11
N ILE A 36 8.40 -22.55 -1.43
CA ILE A 36 7.16 -22.43 -0.65
C ILE A 36 6.37 -23.74 -0.67
N ASP A 37 6.17 -24.34 -1.85
CA ASP A 37 5.48 -25.63 -1.99
C ASP A 37 6.20 -26.77 -1.25
N ALA A 38 7.52 -26.67 -1.06
CA ALA A 38 8.34 -27.62 -0.28
C ALA A 38 8.25 -27.40 1.24
N GLY A 39 7.37 -26.52 1.72
CA GLY A 39 7.13 -26.29 3.15
C GLY A 39 8.24 -25.50 3.84
N SER A 40 8.99 -24.68 3.10
CA SER A 40 10.10 -23.90 3.65
C SER A 40 9.61 -22.84 4.63
N THR A 41 10.38 -22.60 5.69
CA THR A 41 10.16 -21.51 6.66
C THR A 41 11.15 -20.36 6.47
N GLN A 42 12.26 -20.60 5.76
CA GLN A 42 13.26 -19.62 5.40
C GLN A 42 13.65 -19.79 3.93
N ILE A 43 13.70 -18.69 3.20
CA ILE A 43 14.10 -18.64 1.79
C ILE A 43 15.06 -17.45 1.59
N ASP A 44 16.27 -17.74 1.18
CA ASP A 44 17.30 -16.74 0.89
C ASP A 44 17.54 -16.65 -0.62
N ILE A 45 17.43 -15.44 -1.16
CA ILE A 45 17.54 -15.16 -2.60
C ILE A 45 18.74 -14.25 -2.83
N VAL A 46 19.71 -14.73 -3.61
CA VAL A 46 20.92 -14.00 -3.98
C VAL A 46 20.95 -13.78 -5.48
N VAL A 47 21.12 -12.54 -5.89
CA VAL A 47 21.11 -12.13 -7.30
C VAL A 47 22.41 -11.37 -7.63
N GLU A 48 22.99 -11.65 -8.79
CA GLU A 48 24.10 -10.86 -9.35
C GLU A 48 23.74 -10.37 -10.75
N GLU A 49 24.13 -9.12 -11.06
CA GLU A 49 23.83 -8.46 -12.34
C GLU A 49 22.35 -8.56 -12.74
N ALA A 50 21.45 -8.28 -11.77
CA ALA A 50 20.00 -8.38 -11.93
C ALA A 50 19.49 -9.76 -12.39
N GLY A 51 20.24 -10.83 -12.08
CA GLY A 51 19.87 -12.22 -12.29
C GLY A 51 20.32 -12.79 -13.62
N LEU A 52 21.13 -12.04 -14.38
CA LEU A 52 21.70 -12.54 -15.62
C LEU A 52 22.94 -13.37 -15.38
N LYS A 53 23.82 -12.91 -14.49
CA LYS A 53 25.01 -13.64 -14.10
C LYS A 53 24.69 -14.78 -13.14
N LYS A 54 23.89 -14.51 -12.10
CA LYS A 54 23.55 -15.50 -11.07
C LYS A 54 22.20 -15.20 -10.42
N ILE A 55 21.39 -16.24 -10.28
CA ILE A 55 20.21 -16.30 -9.39
C ILE A 55 20.40 -17.53 -8.51
N GLN A 56 20.45 -17.36 -7.21
CA GLN A 56 20.59 -18.45 -6.24
C GLN A 56 19.42 -18.36 -5.25
N VAL A 57 18.67 -19.45 -5.13
CA VAL A 57 17.57 -19.59 -4.18
C VAL A 57 17.91 -20.74 -3.25
N ILE A 58 17.98 -20.44 -1.96
CA ILE A 58 18.33 -21.37 -0.89
C ILE A 58 17.12 -21.48 0.03
N ASP A 59 16.67 -22.69 0.29
CA ASP A 59 15.56 -22.96 1.19
C ASP A 59 15.88 -24.06 2.20
N ASN A 60 15.10 -24.08 3.28
CA ASN A 60 15.16 -25.10 4.33
C ASN A 60 13.95 -26.07 4.27
N GLY A 61 13.37 -26.25 3.08
CA GLY A 61 12.21 -27.10 2.85
C GLY A 61 12.51 -28.59 2.99
N GLU A 62 11.61 -29.43 2.49
CA GLU A 62 11.74 -30.90 2.56
C GLU A 62 12.93 -31.47 1.78
N GLY A 63 13.37 -30.77 0.73
CA GLY A 63 14.36 -31.25 -0.22
C GLY A 63 13.78 -32.24 -1.24
N ILE A 64 14.58 -32.57 -2.24
CA ILE A 64 14.31 -33.57 -3.28
C ILE A 64 15.11 -34.84 -2.98
N ALA A 65 14.46 -36.01 -3.03
CA ALA A 65 15.10 -37.31 -2.86
C ALA A 65 16.07 -37.62 -4.01
N ALA A 66 17.18 -38.32 -3.73
CA ALA A 66 18.26 -38.57 -4.70
C ALA A 66 17.82 -39.29 -5.98
N GLU A 67 16.77 -40.12 -5.88
CA GLU A 67 16.14 -40.83 -6.99
C GLU A 67 15.26 -39.92 -7.86
N ASP A 68 14.63 -38.91 -7.26
CA ASP A 68 13.74 -37.97 -7.94
C ASP A 68 14.47 -36.76 -8.55
N VAL A 69 15.74 -36.54 -8.19
CA VAL A 69 16.54 -35.41 -8.70
C VAL A 69 16.58 -35.39 -10.23
N GLU A 70 16.75 -36.54 -10.89
CA GLU A 70 16.75 -36.61 -12.36
C GLU A 70 15.35 -36.42 -12.94
N LEU A 71 14.32 -36.90 -12.25
CA LEU A 71 12.92 -36.70 -12.64
C LEU A 71 12.51 -35.23 -12.56
N ALA A 72 13.02 -34.47 -11.59
CA ALA A 72 12.71 -33.04 -11.42
C ALA A 72 13.12 -32.18 -12.63
N PHE A 73 14.11 -32.61 -13.42
CA PHE A 73 14.55 -31.95 -14.65
C PHE A 73 13.94 -32.54 -15.93
N LYS A 74 13.04 -33.52 -15.82
CA LYS A 74 12.26 -34.04 -16.95
C LYS A 74 10.93 -33.29 -17.07
N ARG A 75 10.47 -33.09 -18.31
CA ARG A 75 9.15 -32.50 -18.58
C ARG A 75 8.03 -33.35 -18.01
N HIS A 76 6.91 -32.67 -17.70
CA HIS A 76 5.66 -33.29 -17.28
C HIS A 76 5.81 -34.18 -16.04
N SER A 77 6.84 -33.92 -15.24
CA SER A 77 7.15 -34.64 -14.01
C SER A 77 6.88 -33.72 -12.84
N THR A 78 5.92 -34.10 -11.98
CA THR A 78 5.55 -33.30 -10.81
C THR A 78 5.04 -34.20 -9.69
N SER A 79 5.34 -33.83 -8.45
CA SER A 79 4.80 -34.44 -7.24
C SER A 79 3.49 -33.80 -6.76
N LYS A 80 3.02 -32.74 -7.44
CA LYS A 80 1.99 -31.82 -6.91
C LYS A 80 0.56 -32.15 -7.36
N ILE A 81 0.41 -32.85 -8.48
CA ILE A 81 -0.88 -33.33 -9.01
C ILE A 81 -0.71 -34.75 -9.54
N THR A 82 -1.71 -35.61 -9.30
CA THR A 82 -1.68 -37.01 -9.73
C THR A 82 -2.89 -37.40 -10.57
N SER A 83 -4.01 -36.68 -10.40
CA SER A 83 -5.28 -36.96 -11.05
C SER A 83 -5.81 -35.76 -11.83
N ARG A 84 -6.80 -35.99 -12.71
CA ARG A 84 -7.49 -34.92 -13.43
C ARG A 84 -8.30 -34.04 -12.48
N GLU A 85 -8.82 -34.62 -11.40
CA GLU A 85 -9.55 -33.92 -10.34
C GLU A 85 -8.66 -32.91 -9.61
N ASP A 86 -7.38 -33.24 -9.39
CA ASP A 86 -6.40 -32.33 -8.76
C ASP A 86 -6.18 -31.06 -9.60
N LEU A 87 -6.26 -31.17 -10.93
CA LEU A 87 -6.13 -30.03 -11.85
C LEU A 87 -7.27 -29.00 -11.67
N PHE A 88 -8.45 -29.44 -11.22
CA PHE A 88 -9.57 -28.56 -10.93
C PHE A 88 -9.59 -28.08 -9.46
N ARG A 89 -8.68 -28.58 -8.61
CA ARG A 89 -8.58 -28.23 -7.17
C ARG A 89 -7.14 -27.99 -6.76
N ILE A 90 -6.45 -27.12 -7.50
CA ILE A 90 -5.01 -26.88 -7.30
C ILE A 90 -4.78 -26.14 -5.98
N LYS A 91 -4.03 -26.76 -5.07
CA LYS A 91 -3.66 -26.19 -3.76
C LYS A 91 -2.24 -25.62 -3.70
N THR A 92 -1.34 -26.15 -4.51
CA THR A 92 0.07 -25.72 -4.60
C THR A 92 0.22 -24.53 -5.55
N LEU A 93 1.35 -23.84 -5.57
CA LEU A 93 1.65 -22.72 -6.48
C LEU A 93 2.12 -23.22 -7.86
N GLY A 94 3.01 -24.21 -7.86
CA GLY A 94 3.43 -24.97 -9.04
C GLY A 94 2.57 -26.22 -9.24
N PHE A 95 2.34 -26.63 -10.49
CA PHE A 95 1.64 -27.90 -10.79
C PHE A 95 1.96 -28.51 -12.17
N ARG A 96 2.64 -27.79 -13.07
CA ARG A 96 2.83 -28.23 -14.47
C ARG A 96 4.02 -29.19 -14.68
N GLY A 97 5.00 -29.20 -13.77
CA GLY A 97 6.23 -29.98 -13.96
C GLY A 97 7.10 -29.49 -15.13
N GLU A 98 7.08 -28.17 -15.43
CA GLU A 98 7.76 -27.59 -16.60
C GLU A 98 8.82 -26.53 -16.24
N ALA A 99 8.84 -26.04 -14.99
CA ALA A 99 9.69 -24.91 -14.60
C ALA A 99 11.18 -25.23 -14.64
N LEU A 100 11.64 -26.25 -13.88
CA LEU A 100 13.06 -26.62 -13.83
C LEU A 100 13.62 -27.07 -15.19
N PRO A 101 12.93 -27.92 -15.98
CA PRO A 101 13.40 -28.27 -17.33
C PRO A 101 13.54 -27.04 -18.23
N SER A 102 12.56 -26.12 -18.17
CA SER A 102 12.58 -24.90 -18.97
C SER A 102 13.74 -23.99 -18.59
N ILE A 103 14.00 -23.78 -17.30
CA ILE A 103 15.13 -22.99 -16.81
C ILE A 103 16.46 -23.63 -17.23
N ALA A 104 16.61 -24.94 -17.04
CA ALA A 104 17.82 -25.66 -17.40
C ALA A 104 18.14 -25.64 -18.91
N SER A 105 17.13 -25.53 -19.77
CA SER A 105 17.32 -25.44 -21.22
C SER A 105 17.96 -24.12 -21.70
N VAL A 106 17.85 -23.05 -20.90
CA VAL A 106 18.30 -21.69 -21.26
C VAL A 106 19.36 -21.12 -20.32
N ALA A 107 19.87 -21.92 -19.39
CA ALA A 107 20.84 -21.49 -18.38
C ALA A 107 21.81 -22.62 -18.00
N ASP A 108 22.77 -22.28 -17.14
CA ASP A 108 23.67 -23.21 -16.46
C ASP A 108 23.19 -23.41 -15.01
N VAL A 109 22.69 -24.60 -14.66
CA VAL A 109 21.95 -24.84 -13.41
C VAL A 109 22.69 -25.83 -12.52
N TYR A 110 22.87 -25.43 -11.26
CA TYR A 110 23.42 -26.25 -10.20
C TYR A 110 22.33 -26.47 -9.16
N LEU A 111 22.06 -27.72 -8.83
CA LEU A 111 21.15 -28.12 -7.76
C LEU A 111 21.94 -28.82 -6.67
N GLU A 112 21.77 -28.38 -5.43
CA GLU A 112 22.17 -29.11 -4.24
C GLU A 112 20.96 -29.31 -3.33
N THR A 113 20.69 -30.56 -2.96
CA THR A 113 19.47 -30.90 -2.20
C THR A 113 19.74 -32.01 -1.21
N SER A 114 19.04 -32.00 -0.08
CA SER A 114 19.07 -33.10 0.88
C SER A 114 17.73 -33.25 1.59
N THR A 115 17.27 -34.50 1.70
CA THR A 115 16.20 -34.86 2.63
C THR A 115 16.84 -35.21 3.97
N ALA A 116 16.19 -34.91 5.09
CA ALA A 116 16.78 -35.02 6.44
C ALA A 116 17.40 -36.39 6.79
N ALA A 117 17.03 -37.46 6.07
CA ALA A 117 17.46 -38.83 6.29
C ALA A 117 18.56 -39.32 5.32
N ALA A 118 18.93 -38.54 4.31
CA ALA A 118 19.81 -38.99 3.23
C ALA A 118 21.08 -38.13 3.12
N SER A 119 22.10 -38.67 2.46
CA SER A 119 23.20 -37.87 1.95
C SER A 119 22.69 -36.92 0.87
N GLY A 120 23.15 -35.67 0.88
CA GLY A 120 22.76 -34.69 -0.13
C GLY A 120 23.16 -35.13 -1.54
N THR A 121 22.50 -34.56 -2.54
CA THR A 121 22.76 -34.79 -3.96
C THR A 121 23.09 -33.47 -4.63
N PHE A 122 24.18 -33.46 -5.39
CA PHE A 122 24.55 -32.40 -6.31
C PHE A 122 24.25 -32.83 -7.74
N LEU A 123 23.65 -31.94 -8.53
CA LEU A 123 23.40 -32.10 -9.95
C LEU A 123 23.81 -30.84 -10.70
N HIS A 124 24.53 -31.01 -11.80
CA HIS A 124 24.88 -29.94 -12.73
C HIS A 124 24.25 -30.19 -14.10
N VAL A 125 23.42 -29.25 -14.55
CA VAL A 125 22.71 -29.31 -15.84
C VAL A 125 22.98 -28.04 -16.63
N LYS A 126 23.45 -28.16 -17.87
CA LYS A 126 23.75 -27.01 -18.74
C LYS A 126 23.05 -27.16 -20.08
N GLY A 127 22.20 -26.19 -20.44
CA GLY A 127 21.47 -26.22 -21.71
C GLY A 127 20.60 -27.48 -21.88
N GLY A 128 20.02 -27.97 -20.79
CA GLY A 128 19.18 -29.17 -20.74
C GLY A 128 19.94 -30.49 -20.64
N GLN A 129 21.28 -30.49 -20.70
CA GLN A 129 22.09 -31.70 -20.61
C GLN A 129 22.69 -31.86 -19.20
N GLN A 130 22.52 -33.04 -18.61
CA GLN A 130 23.16 -33.39 -17.33
C GLN A 130 24.66 -33.63 -17.55
N LEU A 131 25.50 -32.90 -16.80
CA LEU A 131 26.95 -32.97 -16.88
C LEU A 131 27.56 -33.78 -15.73
N GLU A 132 27.09 -33.53 -14.50
CA GLU A 132 27.64 -34.15 -13.30
C GLU A 132 26.51 -34.49 -12.31
N LYS A 133 26.61 -35.64 -11.65
CA LYS A 133 25.80 -36.01 -10.49
C LYS A 133 26.71 -36.64 -9.44
N LYS A 134 26.70 -36.11 -8.23
CA LYS A 134 27.51 -36.62 -7.11
C LYS A 134 26.79 -36.47 -5.78
N THR A 135 27.28 -37.19 -4.78
CA THR A 135 26.86 -37.00 -3.39
C THR A 135 27.43 -35.68 -2.86
N SER A 136 26.62 -34.89 -2.16
CA SER A 136 27.00 -33.65 -1.47
C SER A 136 26.70 -33.74 0.02
N ALA A 137 27.47 -33.03 0.83
CA ALA A 137 27.23 -32.88 2.26
C ALA A 137 26.42 -31.59 2.49
N ARG A 138 25.09 -31.70 2.45
CA ARG A 138 24.17 -30.58 2.62
C ARG A 138 23.17 -30.86 3.76
N PRO A 139 22.85 -29.86 4.60
CA PRO A 139 21.70 -29.95 5.51
C PRO A 139 20.38 -30.06 4.74
N LYS A 140 19.29 -30.39 5.45
CA LYS A 140 17.95 -30.49 4.90
C LYS A 140 17.56 -29.21 4.13
N GLY A 141 17.02 -29.37 2.93
CA GLY A 141 16.55 -28.27 2.07
C GLY A 141 17.18 -28.30 0.69
N THR A 142 16.91 -27.26 -0.10
CA THR A 142 17.32 -27.17 -1.50
C THR A 142 18.07 -25.87 -1.77
N GLU A 143 19.05 -25.92 -2.66
CA GLU A 143 19.64 -24.74 -3.29
C GLU A 143 19.72 -24.95 -4.78
N ILE A 144 19.22 -23.95 -5.49
CA ILE A 144 19.26 -23.90 -6.95
C ILE A 144 19.99 -22.64 -7.33
N THR A 145 21.13 -22.81 -8.00
CA THR A 145 21.88 -21.72 -8.63
C THR A 145 21.70 -21.78 -10.13
N VAL A 146 21.18 -20.70 -10.71
CA VAL A 146 21.01 -20.49 -12.14
C VAL A 146 22.03 -19.44 -12.57
N ALA A 147 23.02 -19.85 -13.33
CA ALA A 147 24.09 -19.01 -13.88
C ALA A 147 23.89 -18.79 -15.39
N ASP A 148 24.41 -17.65 -15.88
CA ASP A 148 24.46 -17.29 -17.30
C ASP A 148 23.09 -17.43 -18.01
N LEU A 149 22.05 -16.79 -17.47
CA LEU A 149 20.69 -16.88 -18.02
C LEU A 149 20.65 -16.34 -19.45
N PHE A 150 20.07 -17.12 -20.37
CA PHE A 150 19.94 -16.85 -21.81
C PHE A 150 21.25 -16.88 -22.61
N TYR A 151 22.34 -17.46 -22.10
CA TYR A 151 23.63 -17.55 -22.81
C TYR A 151 23.51 -18.22 -24.20
N ASN A 152 22.58 -19.18 -24.34
CA ASN A 152 22.32 -19.92 -25.59
C ASN A 152 21.10 -19.38 -26.38
N THR A 153 20.46 -18.29 -25.93
CA THR A 153 19.32 -17.65 -26.60
C THR A 153 19.55 -16.13 -26.79
N PRO A 154 20.43 -15.73 -27.72
CA PRO A 154 20.89 -14.33 -27.84
C PRO A 154 19.78 -13.33 -28.20
N ALA A 155 18.71 -13.78 -28.87
CA ALA A 155 17.56 -12.93 -29.14
C ALA A 155 16.88 -12.48 -27.83
N ARG A 156 16.69 -13.38 -26.85
CA ARG A 156 16.07 -13.04 -25.56
C ARG A 156 16.93 -12.07 -24.75
N LEU A 157 18.23 -12.33 -24.72
CA LEU A 157 19.19 -11.45 -24.06
C LEU A 157 19.10 -10.00 -24.57
N LYS A 158 18.86 -9.81 -25.89
CA LYS A 158 18.66 -8.48 -26.50
C LYS A 158 17.33 -7.80 -26.15
N TYR A 159 16.29 -8.55 -25.78
CA TYR A 159 14.97 -8.01 -25.43
C TYR A 159 14.84 -7.62 -23.95
N LEU A 160 15.84 -7.97 -23.12
CA LEU A 160 15.85 -7.57 -21.72
C LEU A 160 15.99 -6.06 -21.59
N LYS A 161 15.34 -5.53 -20.55
CA LYS A 161 15.44 -4.11 -20.22
C LYS A 161 16.74 -3.83 -19.47
N SER A 162 16.92 -2.60 -18.99
CA SER A 162 18.07 -2.26 -18.14
C SER A 162 18.13 -3.13 -16.90
N PHE A 163 19.33 -3.38 -16.37
CA PHE A 163 19.54 -4.13 -15.13
C PHE A 163 18.66 -3.63 -13.97
N GLN A 164 18.51 -2.31 -13.83
CA GLN A 164 17.65 -1.71 -12.80
C GLN A 164 16.17 -2.11 -12.98
N THR A 165 15.69 -2.22 -14.22
CA THR A 165 14.31 -2.59 -14.50
C THR A 165 14.07 -4.07 -14.18
N GLU A 166 15.02 -4.95 -14.52
CA GLU A 166 14.92 -6.38 -14.18
C GLU A 166 15.03 -6.60 -12.67
N LEU A 167 15.92 -5.88 -11.98
CA LEU A 167 16.04 -5.94 -10.52
C LEU A 167 14.76 -5.45 -9.84
N ALA A 168 14.14 -4.37 -10.35
CA ALA A 168 12.85 -3.90 -9.84
C ALA A 168 11.73 -4.94 -10.05
N ALA A 169 11.75 -5.68 -11.16
CA ALA A 169 10.81 -6.77 -11.40
C ALA A 169 11.03 -7.96 -10.45
N ILE A 170 12.29 -8.31 -10.15
CA ILE A 170 12.64 -9.31 -9.14
C ILE A 170 12.15 -8.85 -7.75
N SER A 171 12.45 -7.61 -7.36
CA SER A 171 12.02 -7.08 -6.07
C SER A 171 10.49 -7.05 -5.95
N ASP A 172 9.75 -6.63 -7.00
CA ASP A 172 8.28 -6.64 -6.97
C ASP A 172 7.73 -8.05 -6.76
N ILE A 173 8.23 -9.07 -7.47
CA ILE A 173 7.72 -10.43 -7.29
C ILE A 173 8.03 -11.02 -5.91
N VAL A 174 9.25 -10.79 -5.40
CA VAL A 174 9.64 -11.26 -4.06
C VAL A 174 8.82 -10.55 -2.99
N ASN A 175 8.59 -9.24 -3.13
CA ASN A 175 7.71 -8.48 -2.24
C ASN A 175 6.30 -9.08 -2.19
N ARG A 176 5.73 -9.47 -3.34
CA ARG A 176 4.39 -10.12 -3.38
C ARG A 176 4.38 -11.48 -2.72
N LEU A 177 5.40 -12.30 -2.94
CA LEU A 177 5.52 -13.62 -2.33
C LEU A 177 5.66 -13.50 -0.80
N ALA A 178 6.44 -12.54 -0.31
CA ALA A 178 6.56 -12.23 1.11
C ALA A 178 5.23 -11.75 1.73
N LEU A 179 4.47 -10.91 1.03
CA LEU A 179 3.13 -10.49 1.47
C LEU A 179 2.14 -11.65 1.52
N SER A 180 2.28 -12.61 0.61
CA SER A 180 1.41 -13.79 0.51
C SER A 180 1.70 -14.83 1.59
N HIS A 181 2.98 -15.04 1.87
CA HIS A 181 3.48 -16.03 2.82
C HIS A 181 4.26 -15.34 3.92
N ASN A 182 3.56 -14.52 4.71
CA ASN A 182 4.12 -13.75 5.82
C ASN A 182 4.66 -14.62 6.98
N ASN A 183 4.38 -15.93 6.96
CA ASN A 183 4.91 -16.96 7.85
C ASN A 183 6.27 -17.52 7.41
N ILE A 184 6.83 -17.04 6.30
CA ILE A 184 8.12 -17.47 5.77
C ILE A 184 9.08 -16.28 5.84
N ALA A 185 10.27 -16.50 6.39
CA ALA A 185 11.34 -15.52 6.39
C ALA A 185 11.97 -15.49 4.99
N ILE A 186 11.87 -14.35 4.31
CA ILE A 186 12.38 -14.18 2.95
C ILE A 186 13.44 -13.07 2.94
N SER A 187 14.61 -13.39 2.41
CA SER A 187 15.66 -12.40 2.16
C SER A 187 15.94 -12.28 0.66
N LEU A 188 16.22 -11.05 0.21
CA LEU A 188 16.68 -10.76 -1.15
C LEU A 188 17.93 -9.90 -1.07
N SER A 189 19.01 -10.35 -1.68
CA SER A 189 20.24 -9.59 -1.83
C SER A 189 20.66 -9.46 -3.30
N ASN A 190 21.27 -8.34 -3.65
CA ASN A 190 21.83 -8.09 -4.97
C ASN A 190 23.26 -7.57 -4.85
N ASN A 191 24.22 -8.27 -5.46
CA ASN A 191 25.66 -7.95 -5.38
C ASN A 191 26.14 -7.74 -3.93
N GLY A 192 25.66 -8.57 -2.98
CA GLY A 192 25.99 -8.46 -1.55
C GLY A 192 25.17 -7.44 -0.75
N HIS A 193 24.37 -6.58 -1.39
CA HIS A 193 23.51 -5.63 -0.70
C HIS A 193 22.11 -6.21 -0.45
N ILE A 194 21.65 -6.18 0.80
CA ILE A 194 20.30 -6.64 1.17
C ILE A 194 19.26 -5.61 0.70
N LEU A 195 18.27 -6.08 -0.06
CA LEU A 195 17.15 -5.29 -0.58
C LEU A 195 15.85 -5.52 0.19
N LEU A 196 15.64 -6.73 0.68
CA LEU A 196 14.49 -7.11 1.49
C LEU A 196 14.91 -8.14 2.53
N GLN A 197 14.37 -8.02 3.73
CA GLN A 197 14.46 -9.04 4.76
C GLN A 197 13.16 -9.06 5.56
N THR A 198 12.51 -10.21 5.66
CA THR A 198 11.28 -10.40 6.45
C THR A 198 11.50 -11.41 7.58
N VAL A 199 10.71 -11.28 8.66
CA VAL A 199 10.87 -12.08 9.88
C VAL A 199 10.22 -13.46 9.77
N GLY A 200 9.12 -13.58 8.99
CA GLY A 200 8.42 -14.86 8.81
C GLY A 200 7.56 -15.31 10.00
N ASN A 201 7.05 -14.39 10.83
CA ASN A 201 6.26 -14.72 12.03
C ASN A 201 4.74 -14.76 11.80
N GLY A 202 4.27 -14.57 10.56
CA GLY A 202 2.85 -14.53 10.22
C GLY A 202 2.17 -13.16 10.40
N ASP A 203 2.91 -12.13 10.85
CA ASP A 203 2.38 -10.78 10.99
C ASP A 203 2.50 -10.01 9.67
N LEU A 204 1.36 -9.87 8.97
CA LEU A 204 1.29 -9.12 7.71
C LEU A 204 1.71 -7.66 7.85
N GLN A 205 1.47 -7.00 8.99
CA GLN A 205 1.81 -5.59 9.17
C GLN A 205 3.33 -5.39 9.29
N GLN A 206 4.04 -6.35 9.89
CA GLN A 206 5.50 -6.35 9.92
C GLN A 206 6.09 -6.57 8.54
N THR A 207 5.55 -7.51 7.76
CA THR A 207 5.96 -7.70 6.36
C THR A 207 5.73 -6.45 5.52
N ILE A 208 4.58 -5.79 5.68
CA ILE A 208 4.29 -4.49 5.05
C ILE A 208 5.31 -3.43 5.48
N SER A 209 5.73 -3.44 6.75
CA SER A 209 6.75 -2.50 7.27
C SER A 209 8.12 -2.74 6.65
N ALA A 210 8.52 -4.00 6.44
CA ALA A 210 9.77 -4.35 5.78
C ALA A 210 9.80 -3.89 4.31
N ILE A 211 8.67 -4.00 3.60
CA ILE A 211 8.58 -3.67 2.17
C ILE A 211 8.36 -2.17 1.92
N TYR A 212 7.42 -1.55 2.63
CA TYR A 212 7.00 -0.17 2.37
C TYR A 212 7.51 0.84 3.41
N GLY A 213 8.21 0.37 4.44
CA GLY A 213 8.70 1.18 5.56
C GLY A 213 7.67 1.38 6.68
N VAL A 214 8.18 1.50 7.90
CA VAL A 214 7.38 1.63 9.16
C VAL A 214 6.38 2.79 9.08
N LYS A 215 6.78 3.94 8.53
CA LYS A 215 5.92 5.14 8.41
C LYS A 215 4.68 4.90 7.56
N ASN A 216 4.80 4.09 6.49
CA ASN A 216 3.67 3.78 5.62
C ASN A 216 2.80 2.70 6.24
N ALA A 217 3.39 1.66 6.84
CA ALA A 217 2.67 0.58 7.50
C ALA A 217 1.79 1.06 8.68
N ARG A 218 2.24 2.08 9.43
CA ARG A 218 1.43 2.72 10.49
C ARG A 218 0.19 3.45 9.97
N GLN A 219 0.20 3.86 8.69
CA GLN A 219 -0.93 4.50 8.02
C GLN A 219 -1.77 3.50 7.22
N MET A 220 -1.54 2.19 7.40
CA MET A 220 -2.36 1.14 6.83
C MET A 220 -3.23 0.53 7.92
N ILE A 221 -4.51 0.41 7.62
CA ILE A 221 -5.53 -0.10 8.55
C ILE A 221 -5.97 -1.48 8.10
N SER A 222 -6.20 -2.37 9.06
CA SER A 222 -6.72 -3.70 8.79
C SER A 222 -8.21 -3.64 8.47
N PHE A 223 -8.64 -4.54 7.58
CA PHE A 223 -10.05 -4.77 7.28
C PHE A 223 -10.28 -6.27 7.06
N ASN A 224 -11.52 -6.70 7.28
CA ASN A 224 -11.94 -8.06 7.04
C ASN A 224 -13.40 -8.09 6.57
N GLY A 225 -13.77 -9.20 5.93
CA GLY A 225 -15.10 -9.45 5.41
C GLY A 225 -15.26 -10.92 5.06
N LYS A 226 -16.49 -11.42 5.06
CA LYS A 226 -16.79 -12.78 4.64
C LYS A 226 -18.21 -12.86 4.11
N ASP A 227 -18.43 -13.77 3.18
CA ASP A 227 -19.74 -14.28 2.82
C ASP A 227 -19.71 -15.83 2.79
N LEU A 228 -20.63 -16.45 2.05
CA LEU A 228 -20.69 -17.92 1.95
C LEU A 228 -19.57 -18.51 1.08
N ASP A 229 -19.07 -17.76 0.09
CA ASP A 229 -18.15 -18.25 -0.94
C ASP A 229 -16.71 -17.71 -0.74
N PHE A 230 -16.57 -16.55 -0.09
CA PHE A 230 -15.36 -15.76 0.00
C PHE A 230 -15.06 -15.29 1.43
N LYS A 231 -13.78 -15.29 1.79
CA LYS A 231 -13.24 -14.63 2.97
C LYS A 231 -12.16 -13.64 2.53
N ILE A 232 -12.30 -12.39 2.94
CA ILE A 232 -11.36 -11.32 2.62
C ILE A 232 -10.75 -10.77 3.90
N ALA A 233 -9.44 -10.55 3.89
CA ALA A 233 -8.71 -9.92 4.98
C ALA A 233 -7.49 -9.19 4.42
N GLY A 234 -7.06 -8.10 5.06
CA GLY A 234 -5.88 -7.40 4.58
C GLY A 234 -5.70 -6.04 5.20
N TYR A 235 -4.86 -5.24 4.55
CA TYR A 235 -4.56 -3.86 4.94
C TYR A 235 -4.77 -2.91 3.77
N ILE A 236 -5.31 -1.74 4.06
CA ILE A 236 -5.53 -0.65 3.11
C ILE A 236 -4.97 0.65 3.69
N SER A 237 -4.40 1.52 2.86
CA SER A 237 -3.84 2.79 3.32
C SER A 237 -4.90 3.83 3.63
N LEU A 238 -4.66 4.70 4.60
CA LEU A 238 -5.49 5.89 4.80
C LEU A 238 -5.51 6.76 3.54
N PRO A 239 -6.57 7.54 3.26
CA PRO A 239 -6.66 8.38 2.05
C PRO A 239 -5.54 9.42 1.91
N LYS A 240 -4.83 9.74 3.00
CA LYS A 240 -3.64 10.61 3.00
C LYS A 240 -2.40 9.94 2.40
N LEU A 241 -2.32 8.61 2.45
CA LEU A 241 -1.23 7.80 1.91
C LEU A 241 -1.64 7.18 0.58
N THR A 242 -1.17 7.81 -0.51
CA THR A 242 -1.50 7.39 -1.88
C THR A 242 -0.27 7.25 -2.77
N ARG A 243 -0.47 6.64 -3.94
CA ARG A 243 0.51 6.46 -5.02
C ARG A 243 -0.09 6.92 -6.35
N ALA A 244 0.78 7.18 -7.32
CA ALA A 244 0.36 7.56 -8.68
C ALA A 244 -0.04 6.35 -9.54
N THR A 245 0.26 5.13 -9.09
CA THR A 245 0.05 3.89 -9.86
C THR A 245 -0.73 2.87 -9.05
N LYS A 246 -1.51 2.02 -9.75
CA LYS A 246 -2.26 0.89 -9.16
C LYS A 246 -1.36 -0.28 -8.74
N ASN A 247 -0.07 -0.24 -9.07
CA ASN A 247 0.89 -1.33 -8.77
C ASN A 247 1.09 -1.57 -7.28
N TYR A 248 0.62 -0.68 -6.40
CA TYR A 248 0.70 -0.86 -4.94
C TYR A 248 -0.54 -1.58 -4.36
N ILE A 249 -1.45 -2.04 -5.22
CA ILE A 249 -2.58 -2.89 -4.87
C ILE A 249 -2.19 -4.34 -5.11
N SER A 250 -1.97 -5.09 -4.03
CA SER A 250 -1.65 -6.52 -4.06
C SER A 250 -2.94 -7.31 -3.84
N LEU A 251 -3.30 -8.13 -4.81
CA LEU A 251 -4.40 -9.09 -4.68
C LEU A 251 -3.79 -10.49 -4.56
N LEU A 252 -4.06 -11.14 -3.44
CA LEU A 252 -3.56 -12.47 -3.10
C LEU A 252 -4.76 -13.40 -3.01
N LEU A 253 -4.85 -14.38 -3.90
CA LEU A 253 -5.95 -15.32 -3.99
C LEU A 253 -5.44 -16.72 -3.65
N ASN A 254 -5.89 -17.28 -2.53
CA ASN A 254 -5.41 -18.56 -1.99
C ASN A 254 -3.86 -18.64 -1.96
N GLY A 255 -3.20 -17.55 -1.57
CA GLY A 255 -1.73 -17.48 -1.53
C GLY A 255 -1.05 -17.15 -2.88
N ARG A 256 -1.80 -16.94 -3.97
CA ARG A 256 -1.25 -16.57 -5.28
C ARG A 256 -1.44 -15.09 -5.56
N TYR A 257 -0.39 -14.42 -6.03
CA TYR A 257 -0.52 -13.06 -6.54
C TYR A 257 -1.24 -13.06 -7.90
N ILE A 258 -2.32 -12.27 -7.99
CA ILE A 258 -3.11 -12.12 -9.21
C ILE A 258 -3.20 -10.65 -9.63
N LYS A 259 -3.34 -10.43 -10.94
CA LYS A 259 -3.69 -9.13 -11.51
C LYS A 259 -5.12 -9.18 -12.00
N ASN A 260 -6.00 -8.45 -11.30
CA ASN A 260 -7.40 -8.34 -11.65
C ASN A 260 -7.84 -6.87 -11.60
N PHE A 261 -8.24 -6.35 -12.76
CA PHE A 261 -8.63 -4.94 -12.91
C PHE A 261 -9.95 -4.63 -12.19
N GLN A 262 -10.91 -5.56 -12.26
CA GLN A 262 -12.23 -5.40 -11.68
C GLN A 262 -12.15 -5.35 -10.14
N LEU A 263 -11.44 -6.29 -9.52
CA LEU A 263 -11.20 -6.29 -8.07
C LEU A 263 -10.37 -5.08 -7.60
N SER A 264 -9.36 -4.67 -8.39
CA SER A 264 -8.58 -3.46 -8.08
C SER A 264 -9.46 -2.21 -8.10
N ASN A 265 -10.37 -2.11 -9.07
CA ASN A 265 -11.33 -1.01 -9.13
C ASN A 265 -12.39 -1.09 -8.03
N ALA A 266 -12.77 -2.28 -7.58
CA ALA A 266 -13.67 -2.45 -6.44
C ALA A 266 -13.07 -1.88 -5.15
N ILE A 267 -11.78 -2.10 -4.90
CA ILE A 267 -11.06 -1.49 -3.77
C ILE A 267 -11.11 0.04 -3.91
N ILE A 268 -10.77 0.58 -5.08
CA ILE A 268 -10.81 2.03 -5.33
C ILE A 268 -12.23 2.59 -5.12
N LYS A 269 -13.26 1.90 -5.62
CA LYS A 269 -14.67 2.26 -5.45
C LYS A 269 -15.06 2.28 -3.98
N GLY A 270 -14.52 1.38 -3.16
CA GLY A 270 -14.74 1.35 -1.71
C GLY A 270 -14.27 2.64 -1.00
N TYR A 271 -13.24 3.32 -1.50
CA TYR A 271 -12.86 4.63 -0.96
C TYR A 271 -13.84 5.74 -1.34
N GLY A 272 -14.58 5.58 -2.43
CA GLY A 272 -15.46 6.59 -3.02
C GLY A 272 -14.72 7.90 -3.28
N SER A 273 -15.37 9.02 -2.97
CA SER A 273 -14.82 10.37 -3.14
C SER A 273 -13.72 10.77 -2.15
N LYS A 274 -13.15 9.83 -1.38
CA LYS A 274 -12.10 10.14 -0.38
C LYS A 274 -10.70 10.09 -0.99
N LEU A 275 -10.54 9.43 -2.13
CA LEU A 275 -9.30 9.45 -2.90
C LEU A 275 -9.31 10.59 -3.91
N MET A 276 -8.17 11.24 -4.08
CA MET A 276 -7.98 12.21 -5.15
C MET A 276 -7.99 11.51 -6.52
N VAL A 277 -8.54 12.16 -7.53
CA VAL A 277 -8.50 11.67 -8.93
C VAL A 277 -7.05 11.38 -9.34
N GLY A 278 -6.82 10.20 -9.94
CA GLY A 278 -5.50 9.75 -10.38
C GLY A 278 -4.56 9.30 -9.24
N ARG A 279 -5.07 9.21 -8.00
CA ARG A 279 -4.31 8.70 -6.84
C ARG A 279 -4.92 7.39 -6.36
N TYR A 280 -4.05 6.43 -6.05
CA TYR A 280 -4.43 5.08 -5.68
C TYR A 280 -3.93 4.74 -4.28
N PRO A 281 -4.66 3.92 -3.51
CA PRO A 281 -4.21 3.47 -2.20
C PRO A 281 -3.09 2.43 -2.33
N ILE A 282 -2.38 2.21 -1.23
CA ILE A 282 -1.58 1.00 -1.04
C ILE A 282 -2.53 -0.02 -0.41
N ALA A 283 -2.63 -1.20 -0.99
CA ALA A 283 -3.50 -2.25 -0.50
C ALA A 283 -2.82 -3.61 -0.58
N VAL A 284 -3.05 -4.42 0.44
CA VAL A 284 -2.67 -5.83 0.45
C VAL A 284 -3.91 -6.60 0.88
N VAL A 285 -4.49 -7.34 -0.07
CA VAL A 285 -5.77 -8.03 0.12
C VAL A 285 -5.58 -9.51 -0.08
N ASN A 286 -5.80 -10.27 0.97
CA ASN A 286 -5.87 -11.72 0.95
C ASN A 286 -7.32 -12.19 0.77
N ILE A 287 -7.53 -13.02 -0.24
CA ILE A 287 -8.82 -13.56 -0.67
C ILE A 287 -8.72 -15.07 -0.56
N THR A 288 -9.52 -15.65 0.32
CA THR A 288 -9.65 -17.10 0.49
C THR A 288 -11.00 -17.55 -0.04
N LEU A 289 -11.00 -18.56 -0.91
CA LEU A 289 -12.20 -19.15 -1.50
C LEU A 289 -11.97 -20.63 -1.82
N ASP A 290 -13.05 -21.37 -2.08
CA ASP A 290 -12.96 -22.75 -2.54
C ASP A 290 -12.21 -22.80 -3.90
N PRO A 291 -11.15 -23.62 -4.05
CA PRO A 291 -10.46 -23.84 -5.32
C PRO A 291 -11.37 -24.18 -6.51
N LEU A 292 -12.54 -24.78 -6.29
CA LEU A 292 -13.52 -25.05 -7.35
C LEU A 292 -14.13 -23.79 -7.98
N LEU A 293 -14.13 -22.67 -7.26
CA LEU A 293 -14.66 -21.40 -7.72
C LEU A 293 -13.62 -20.59 -8.51
N VAL A 294 -12.40 -21.11 -8.70
CA VAL A 294 -11.35 -20.43 -9.46
C VAL A 294 -10.70 -21.38 -10.47
N ASP A 295 -10.65 -20.93 -11.73
CA ASP A 295 -9.82 -21.57 -12.74
C ASP A 295 -8.49 -20.81 -12.86
N VAL A 296 -7.43 -21.48 -12.43
CA VAL A 296 -6.06 -20.94 -12.44
C VAL A 296 -5.29 -21.34 -13.71
N ASN A 297 -5.82 -22.27 -14.51
CA ASN A 297 -5.16 -22.77 -15.70
C ASN A 297 -5.47 -21.92 -16.95
N VAL A 298 -5.58 -20.60 -16.79
CA VAL A 298 -5.99 -19.67 -17.87
C VAL A 298 -4.79 -19.09 -18.62
N HIS A 299 -3.69 -18.81 -17.91
CA HIS A 299 -2.50 -18.16 -18.49
C HIS A 299 -1.22 -18.88 -18.05
N PRO A 300 -0.17 -18.98 -18.90
CA PRO A 300 1.10 -19.65 -18.57
C PRO A 300 1.75 -19.17 -17.27
N THR A 301 1.78 -17.84 -17.05
CA THR A 301 2.36 -17.21 -15.84
C THR A 301 1.43 -17.22 -14.61
N LYS A 302 0.19 -17.74 -14.76
CA LYS A 302 -0.84 -17.84 -13.70
C LYS A 302 -1.25 -16.51 -13.04
N GLN A 303 -0.84 -15.36 -13.59
CA GLN A 303 -1.18 -14.03 -13.04
C GLN A 303 -2.64 -13.63 -13.29
N GLN A 304 -3.28 -14.24 -14.29
CA GLN A 304 -4.69 -14.06 -14.61
C GLN A 304 -5.44 -15.34 -14.26
N VAL A 305 -6.52 -15.18 -13.50
CA VAL A 305 -7.39 -16.28 -13.06
C VAL A 305 -8.82 -15.94 -13.42
N ARG A 306 -9.64 -16.95 -13.69
CA ARG A 306 -11.09 -16.78 -13.87
C ARG A 306 -11.77 -17.13 -12.56
N ILE A 307 -12.47 -16.16 -11.99
CA ILE A 307 -13.14 -16.30 -10.69
C ILE A 307 -14.64 -16.43 -10.94
N SER A 308 -15.24 -17.48 -10.41
CA SER A 308 -16.69 -17.62 -10.38
C SER A 308 -17.30 -16.59 -9.42
N LYS A 309 -18.41 -15.96 -9.81
CA LYS A 309 -19.09 -14.90 -9.05
C LYS A 309 -18.18 -13.69 -8.73
N GLU A 310 -17.32 -13.30 -9.67
CA GLU A 310 -16.39 -12.15 -9.54
C GLU A 310 -17.09 -10.82 -9.17
N ASP A 311 -18.31 -10.60 -9.66
CA ASP A 311 -19.12 -9.42 -9.33
C ASP A 311 -19.49 -9.37 -7.85
N GLN A 312 -19.84 -10.52 -7.25
CA GLN A 312 -20.17 -10.63 -5.84
C GLN A 312 -18.95 -10.33 -4.97
N LEU A 313 -17.78 -10.89 -5.32
CA LEU A 313 -16.52 -10.61 -4.64
C LEU A 313 -16.14 -9.13 -4.74
N SER A 314 -16.34 -8.52 -5.90
CA SER A 314 -16.14 -7.08 -6.11
C SER A 314 -17.03 -6.23 -5.19
N GLN A 315 -18.32 -6.57 -5.08
CA GLN A 315 -19.25 -5.87 -4.19
C GLN A 315 -18.86 -6.01 -2.72
N LEU A 316 -18.48 -7.22 -2.30
CA LEU A 316 -18.00 -7.50 -0.94
C LEU A 316 -16.76 -6.67 -0.60
N LEU A 317 -15.75 -6.64 -1.49
CA LEU A 317 -14.54 -5.83 -1.32
C LEU A 317 -14.85 -4.34 -1.19
N ALA A 318 -15.66 -3.81 -2.10
CA ALA A 318 -16.02 -2.38 -2.09
C ALA A 318 -16.74 -2.01 -0.79
N LYS A 319 -17.67 -2.84 -0.33
CA LYS A 319 -18.40 -2.64 0.92
C LYS A 319 -17.49 -2.65 2.14
N CYS A 320 -16.65 -3.67 2.29
CA CYS A 320 -15.76 -3.79 3.44
C CYS A 320 -14.73 -2.65 3.52
N VAL A 321 -14.19 -2.21 2.37
CA VAL A 321 -13.31 -1.04 2.31
C VAL A 321 -14.07 0.23 2.69
N TYR A 322 -15.29 0.41 2.18
CA TYR A 322 -16.12 1.58 2.50
C TYR A 322 -16.43 1.66 4.00
N ASP A 323 -16.92 0.57 4.59
CA ASP A 323 -17.28 0.48 6.00
C ASP A 323 -16.08 0.78 6.90
N ARG A 324 -14.90 0.25 6.55
CA ARG A 324 -13.68 0.49 7.32
C ARG A 324 -13.21 1.95 7.26
N ILE A 325 -13.24 2.56 6.07
CA ILE A 325 -12.79 3.94 5.87
C ILE A 325 -13.81 4.95 6.43
N ALA A 326 -15.10 4.60 6.49
CA ALA A 326 -16.15 5.46 7.04
C ALA A 326 -15.98 5.76 8.55
N GLN A 327 -15.26 4.90 9.27
CA GLN A 327 -15.00 5.03 10.72
C GLN A 327 -13.84 5.99 11.04
N GLU A 328 -13.02 6.38 10.06
CA GLU A 328 -11.83 7.20 10.29
C GLU A 328 -12.13 8.69 10.22
N ASN A 329 -11.47 9.49 11.06
CA ASN A 329 -11.53 10.95 10.98
C ASN A 329 -10.64 11.42 9.81
N LEU A 330 -11.25 12.10 8.83
CA LEU A 330 -10.61 12.45 7.57
C LEU A 330 -10.11 13.90 7.51
N ILE A 331 -10.27 14.68 8.60
CA ILE A 331 -9.86 16.08 8.65
C ILE A 331 -8.32 16.17 8.63
N PRO A 332 -7.71 16.80 7.62
CA PRO A 332 -6.27 17.01 7.60
C PRO A 332 -5.83 18.10 8.58
N ASP A 333 -4.83 17.77 9.40
CA ASP A 333 -4.04 18.72 10.19
C ASP A 333 -3.25 19.66 9.25
N ALA A 334 -3.48 20.97 9.40
CA ALA A 334 -2.95 22.01 8.54
C ALA A 334 -1.45 22.26 8.76
N LEU A 335 -0.98 22.23 10.01
CA LEU A 335 0.43 22.50 10.36
C LEU A 335 1.35 21.41 9.77
N LYS A 336 0.94 20.14 9.87
CA LYS A 336 1.68 19.02 9.25
C LYS A 336 1.77 19.13 7.72
N ASN A 337 0.79 19.76 7.06
CA ASN A 337 0.80 19.93 5.62
C ASN A 337 1.75 21.05 5.17
N LEU A 338 1.92 22.10 5.98
CA LEU A 338 2.84 23.22 5.72
C LEU A 338 4.31 22.82 5.86
N ASN A 339 4.63 22.03 6.90
CA ASN A 339 6.01 21.59 7.18
C ASN A 339 6.58 20.58 6.17
N ARG A 340 5.80 20.12 5.19
CA ARG A 340 6.28 19.19 4.15
C ARG A 340 7.22 19.81 3.12
N LYS A 341 7.29 21.16 3.03
CA LYS A 341 8.16 21.87 2.08
C LYS A 341 9.44 22.44 2.69
N THR A 342 9.55 22.50 4.01
CA THR A 342 10.76 23.01 4.66
C THR A 342 11.74 21.86 4.82
N ARG A 343 12.80 21.87 3.99
CA ARG A 343 14.03 21.05 4.05
C ARG A 343 13.94 19.79 4.92
N GLN A 344 13.98 18.62 4.27
CA GLN A 344 14.76 17.53 4.84
C GLN A 344 16.20 18.02 4.95
N GLU A 345 16.55 18.67 6.06
CA GLU A 345 17.93 18.65 6.51
C GLU A 345 18.24 17.18 6.74
N ILE A 346 19.08 16.65 5.87
CA ILE A 346 19.65 15.33 6.01
C ILE A 346 20.36 15.35 7.36
N ASN A 347 19.76 14.69 8.35
CA ASN A 347 20.36 14.57 9.67
C ASN A 347 21.57 13.64 9.53
N ILE A 348 22.73 14.26 9.30
CA ILE A 348 24.03 13.60 9.13
C ILE A 348 24.39 12.75 10.34
N ASP A 349 23.96 13.14 11.54
CA ASP A 349 24.18 12.37 12.77
C ASP A 349 23.32 11.10 12.79
N GLN A 350 22.09 11.18 12.30
CA GLN A 350 21.20 10.03 12.19
C GLN A 350 21.66 9.05 11.10
N LEU A 351 22.24 9.57 10.01
CA LEU A 351 22.94 8.76 9.01
C LEU A 351 24.20 8.09 9.57
N GLN A 352 24.95 8.76 10.45
CA GLN A 352 26.09 8.15 11.13
C GLN A 352 25.67 7.08 12.15
N ILE A 353 24.55 7.28 12.84
CA ILE A 353 23.97 6.27 13.75
C ILE A 353 23.47 5.07 12.94
N ASP A 354 22.76 5.28 11.84
CA ASP A 354 22.30 4.21 10.94
C ASP A 354 23.49 3.47 10.29
N LEU A 355 24.58 4.17 9.93
CA LEU A 355 25.83 3.57 9.45
C LEU A 355 26.58 2.79 10.54
N ASN A 356 26.53 3.24 11.80
CA ASN A 356 27.17 2.57 12.91
C ASN A 356 26.36 1.35 13.41
N GLU A 357 25.03 1.42 13.45
CA GLU A 357 24.19 0.24 13.72
C GLU A 357 24.37 -0.82 12.64
N SER A 358 24.47 -0.41 11.37
CA SER A 358 24.77 -1.34 10.28
C SER A 358 26.21 -1.85 10.27
N SER A 359 27.17 -1.20 10.95
CA SER A 359 28.55 -1.70 11.12
C SER A 359 28.71 -2.65 12.31
N HIS A 360 27.88 -2.53 13.36
CA HIS A 360 27.88 -3.46 14.50
C HIS A 360 27.30 -4.85 14.17
N ALA A 361 26.58 -5.00 13.06
CA ALA A 361 26.18 -6.30 12.53
C ALA A 361 27.34 -7.09 11.88
N TYR A 362 28.54 -6.49 11.73
CA TYR A 362 29.69 -7.08 11.02
C TYR A 362 30.92 -7.38 11.89
N TYR A 363 30.77 -7.46 13.21
CA TYR A 363 31.87 -7.95 14.08
C TYR A 363 31.51 -9.26 14.76
N HIS A 364 31.59 -10.35 13.99
CA HIS A 364 32.03 -11.62 14.52
C HIS A 364 33.20 -12.15 13.66
N ASP A 365 34.28 -12.49 14.37
CA ASP A 365 35.54 -13.11 13.94
C ASP A 365 36.52 -12.29 13.08
N LYS A 366 37.42 -11.57 13.76
CA LYS A 366 38.78 -11.31 13.26
C LYS A 366 39.73 -12.38 13.81
N PRO A 367 40.48 -13.12 12.98
CA PRO A 367 41.73 -13.72 13.42
C PRO A 367 42.81 -12.61 13.53
N ALA A 368 43.65 -12.74 14.55
CA ALA A 368 44.75 -11.83 14.82
C ALA A 368 45.89 -12.02 13.81
N SER A 369 46.36 -10.92 13.19
CA SER A 369 47.79 -10.54 13.17
C SER A 369 48.10 -9.38 12.20
N MET A 370 49.01 -8.52 12.67
CA MET A 370 49.99 -7.67 11.97
C MET A 370 49.65 -6.21 11.64
N GLU A 371 50.39 -5.35 12.36
CA GLU A 371 50.63 -3.92 12.21
C GLU A 371 51.49 -3.58 10.97
N GLN A 372 51.31 -2.40 10.37
CA GLN A 372 52.23 -1.25 10.48
C GLN A 372 51.95 -0.13 9.45
N ASP A 373 51.82 1.08 9.99
CA ASP A 373 52.03 2.45 9.50
C ASP A 373 52.23 2.75 8.00
N LYS A 374 51.53 3.81 7.55
CA LYS A 374 52.15 4.92 6.79
C LYS A 374 51.31 6.20 6.74
N VAL A 375 52.01 7.29 7.05
CA VAL A 375 51.65 8.72 7.02
C VAL A 375 51.75 9.27 5.59
N TRP A 376 51.05 10.39 5.29
CA TRP A 376 51.48 11.64 4.57
C TRP A 376 50.21 12.37 4.05
N LYS A 377 49.81 13.55 4.57
CA LYS A 377 50.23 14.95 4.27
C LYS A 377 49.97 15.35 2.80
N GLU A 378 49.17 16.37 2.46
CA GLU A 378 49.41 17.85 2.43
C GLU A 378 48.12 18.49 1.79
N GLU A 379 47.76 19.79 1.79
CA GLU A 379 48.49 21.06 1.88
C GLU A 379 47.51 22.27 2.05
N THR A 380 47.92 23.25 2.88
CA THR A 380 47.92 24.75 2.73
C THR A 380 46.67 25.57 2.33
N ALA A 381 46.46 26.84 2.70
CA ALA A 381 47.19 27.92 3.42
C ALA A 381 46.16 29.02 3.83
N HIS A 382 46.15 29.51 5.08
CA HIS A 382 46.79 30.72 5.66
C HIS A 382 46.36 32.11 5.17
N THR A 383 45.82 32.93 6.09
CA THR A 383 46.25 34.31 6.48
C THR A 383 45.45 34.70 7.75
N GLU A 384 46.01 34.77 8.97
CA GLU A 384 46.80 35.87 9.61
C GLU A 384 46.08 37.25 9.54
N THR A 385 45.88 38.05 10.61
CA THR A 385 46.68 38.29 11.83
C THR A 385 45.91 39.15 12.88
N GLU A 386 46.26 38.98 14.18
CA GLU A 386 46.41 39.99 15.27
C GLU A 386 45.18 40.79 15.82
N GLN A 387 45.05 41.21 17.10
CA GLN A 387 45.80 41.08 18.37
C GLN A 387 44.93 41.67 19.52
N SER A 388 45.19 41.17 20.75
CA SER A 388 45.21 41.88 22.05
C SER A 388 43.98 42.58 22.66
N GLY A 389 43.73 42.28 23.95
CA GLY A 389 43.08 43.22 24.88
C GLY A 389 42.37 42.61 26.10
N THR A 390 43.11 42.30 27.17
CA THR A 390 42.64 41.86 28.50
C THR A 390 42.07 43.00 29.40
N ILE A 391 40.92 42.71 30.04
CA ILE A 391 40.58 42.81 31.48
C ILE A 391 40.73 44.15 32.26
N SER A 392 39.59 44.65 32.78
CA SER A 392 39.34 44.89 34.25
C SER A 392 37.87 45.30 34.49
N LYS A 393 37.07 44.49 35.19
CA LYS A 393 36.78 44.46 36.65
C LYS A 393 35.65 45.42 37.08
N ASN A 394 34.52 44.88 37.54
CA ASN A 394 34.23 44.73 38.98
C ASN A 394 32.85 44.11 39.27
N ASP A 395 32.88 43.18 40.22
CA ASP A 395 31.81 42.62 41.08
C ASP A 395 31.07 43.77 41.84
N PRO A 396 29.83 43.62 42.39
CA PRO A 396 29.53 42.65 43.45
C PRO A 396 28.09 42.05 43.46
N SER A 397 27.97 40.84 44.02
CA SER A 397 27.04 40.44 45.11
C SER A 397 26.39 39.06 44.94
N LYS A 398 26.58 38.24 45.98
CA LYS A 398 25.99 36.92 46.24
C LYS A 398 24.66 37.10 46.99
N GLU A 399 23.71 36.17 46.82
CA GLU A 399 23.20 35.33 47.91
C GLU A 399 22.23 34.21 47.41
N ASN A 400 22.68 32.97 47.67
CA ASN A 400 22.00 31.70 47.98
C ASN A 400 20.62 31.34 47.40
N GLU A 401 20.56 30.24 46.63
CA GLU A 401 19.53 29.20 46.74
C GLU A 401 20.13 27.84 46.29
N GLU A 402 19.94 26.80 47.11
CA GLU A 402 20.57 25.48 47.01
C GLU A 402 19.95 24.63 45.87
N GLU A 403 20.76 24.28 44.87
CA GLU A 403 20.43 23.24 43.88
C GLU A 403 20.60 21.84 44.48
N ILE A 404 19.50 21.08 44.60
CA ILE A 404 19.55 19.63 44.81
C ILE A 404 20.00 18.99 43.49
N LYS A 405 21.30 18.69 43.37
CA LYS A 405 21.84 17.88 42.27
C LYS A 405 21.59 16.39 42.53
N PRO A 406 20.99 15.63 41.60
CA PRO A 406 20.92 14.19 41.75
C PRO A 406 22.32 13.59 41.57
N GLU A 407 22.82 12.92 42.61
CA GLU A 407 24.08 12.18 42.57
C GLU A 407 23.90 10.88 41.77
N LEU A 408 24.49 10.83 40.57
CA LEU A 408 24.59 9.60 39.79
C LEU A 408 25.58 8.64 40.48
N THR A 409 25.04 7.58 41.08
CA THR A 409 25.86 6.55 41.74
C THR A 409 26.31 5.52 40.71
N ILE A 410 27.60 5.55 40.34
CA ILE A 410 28.21 4.53 39.47
C ILE A 410 28.57 3.31 40.33
N ILE A 411 27.84 2.21 40.14
CA ILE A 411 28.08 0.93 40.82
C ILE A 411 29.23 0.22 40.11
N LYS A 412 30.42 0.23 40.72
CA LYS A 412 31.61 -0.43 40.15
C LYS A 412 31.84 -1.86 40.65
N ASP A 413 31.09 -2.34 41.64
CA ASP A 413 31.25 -3.71 42.14
C ASP A 413 29.98 -4.31 42.80
N LYS A 414 29.82 -5.63 42.68
CA LYS A 414 28.55 -6.37 42.93
C LYS A 414 28.29 -6.71 44.40
N SER A 415 29.24 -6.41 45.30
CA SER A 415 29.19 -6.80 46.71
C SER A 415 28.53 -5.79 47.67
N ASN A 416 28.19 -4.59 47.21
CA ASN A 416 27.55 -3.54 48.04
C ASN A 416 26.04 -3.34 47.77
N MET A 417 25.38 -4.33 47.16
CA MET A 417 23.96 -4.24 46.79
C MET A 417 22.99 -4.52 47.96
N ALA A 418 23.39 -5.33 48.93
CA ALA A 418 22.47 -5.89 49.93
C ALA A 418 21.98 -4.88 50.98
N ASP A 419 22.86 -4.03 51.52
CA ASP A 419 22.47 -3.14 52.62
C ASP A 419 21.59 -1.97 52.15
N LYS A 420 21.76 -1.50 50.91
CA LYS A 420 20.99 -0.37 50.36
C LYS A 420 19.66 -0.75 49.69
N LEU A 421 19.47 -2.02 49.28
CA LEU A 421 18.14 -2.53 48.88
C LEU A 421 17.21 -2.72 50.08
N SER A 422 17.75 -3.11 51.24
CA SER A 422 16.95 -3.36 52.46
C SER A 422 16.21 -2.12 52.99
N ALA A 423 16.75 -0.92 52.73
CA ALA A 423 16.13 0.36 53.07
C ALA A 423 15.01 0.77 52.08
N TRP A 424 15.06 0.24 50.85
CA TRP A 424 14.06 0.47 49.81
C TRP A 424 12.87 -0.49 49.96
N ASP A 425 13.14 -1.76 50.25
CA ASP A 425 12.10 -2.79 50.48
C ASP A 425 11.26 -2.53 51.74
N LYS A 426 11.83 -1.94 52.80
CA LYS A 426 11.09 -1.54 54.01
C LYS A 426 10.01 -0.49 53.76
N LYS A 427 10.09 0.27 52.65
CA LYS A 427 9.12 1.32 52.31
C LYS A 427 7.86 0.78 51.61
N TYR A 428 7.90 -0.47 51.11
CA TYR A 428 6.82 -1.09 50.33
C TYR A 428 6.19 -2.34 50.97
N LEU A 429 6.65 -2.75 52.16
CA LEU A 429 6.23 -4.01 52.82
C LEU A 429 5.26 -3.85 54.00
N GLN A 430 4.62 -2.70 54.19
CA GLN A 430 3.47 -2.59 55.12
C GLN A 430 2.15 -2.72 54.34
N GLU A 431 1.75 -3.97 54.11
CA GLU A 431 0.38 -4.34 53.78
C GLU A 431 -0.57 -4.02 54.95
N VAL A 432 -1.76 -3.50 54.64
CA VAL A 432 -2.94 -3.66 55.51
C VAL A 432 -3.96 -4.54 54.79
N VAL A 433 -4.22 -5.67 55.43
CA VAL A 433 -5.15 -6.75 55.08
C VAL A 433 -6.61 -6.27 55.09
N MET A 434 -7.37 -6.59 54.04
CA MET A 434 -8.83 -6.46 54.01
C MET A 434 -9.52 -7.58 54.80
N GLN A 435 -10.54 -7.23 55.58
CA GLN A 435 -11.72 -8.07 55.81
C GLN A 435 -13.01 -7.24 55.85
N PRO A 436 -14.18 -7.83 55.50
CA PRO A 436 -15.35 -7.11 55.00
C PRO A 436 -16.45 -6.94 56.04
N THR A 437 -17.11 -5.78 56.08
CA THR A 437 -18.50 -5.63 56.57
C THR A 437 -19.08 -4.30 56.06
N PRO A 438 -20.38 -4.24 55.71
CA PRO A 438 -20.92 -3.19 54.86
C PRO A 438 -21.42 -2.00 55.70
N SER A 439 -21.04 -0.79 55.32
CA SER A 439 -21.63 0.45 55.86
C SER A 439 -22.24 1.28 54.73
N GLN A 440 -23.40 1.84 55.06
CA GLN A 440 -24.50 2.32 54.20
C GLN A 440 -24.20 3.51 53.26
N GLU A 441 -22.94 3.75 52.89
CA GLU A 441 -22.56 4.87 52.01
C GLU A 441 -22.41 4.47 50.53
N GLU A 442 -22.33 3.17 50.21
CA GLU A 442 -22.20 2.69 48.83
C GLU A 442 -23.49 2.84 47.99
N ILE A 443 -24.65 3.04 48.64
CA ILE A 443 -25.93 3.19 47.93
C ILE A 443 -26.05 4.59 47.27
N SER A 444 -25.33 5.60 47.78
CA SER A 444 -25.44 6.95 47.21
C SER A 444 -24.47 7.21 46.05
N GLN A 445 -23.35 6.47 45.94
CA GLN A 445 -22.39 6.65 44.85
C GLN A 445 -22.68 5.77 43.64
N ALA A 446 -23.30 4.59 43.82
CA ALA A 446 -23.73 3.74 42.72
C ALA A 446 -24.87 4.37 41.88
N GLN A 447 -25.78 5.13 42.51
CA GLN A 447 -26.85 5.86 41.79
C GLN A 447 -26.34 7.12 41.06
N LEU A 448 -25.18 7.66 41.43
CA LEU A 448 -24.52 8.75 40.70
C LEU A 448 -23.62 8.23 39.57
N ALA A 449 -23.07 7.02 39.69
CA ALA A 449 -22.30 6.36 38.64
C ALA A 449 -23.18 5.83 37.48
N GLU A 450 -24.40 5.38 37.75
CA GLU A 450 -25.34 4.93 36.70
C GLU A 450 -25.97 6.08 35.89
N ARG A 451 -25.93 7.32 36.39
CA ARG A 451 -26.35 8.49 35.59
C ARG A 451 -25.27 9.02 34.65
N ASN A 452 -24.00 8.71 34.89
CA ASN A 452 -22.88 9.21 34.11
C ASN A 452 -22.36 8.23 33.03
N ASN A 453 -22.89 7.00 32.97
CA ASN A 453 -22.59 6.05 31.88
C ASN A 453 -23.55 6.15 30.67
N GLY A 454 -24.35 7.22 30.59
CA GLY A 454 -25.23 7.51 29.46
C GLY A 454 -24.67 8.49 28.41
N GLN A 455 -23.46 9.00 28.61
CA GLN A 455 -22.79 9.87 27.65
C GLN A 455 -21.41 9.31 27.31
N GLU A 456 -21.40 8.18 26.60
CA GLU A 456 -20.34 7.99 25.62
C GLU A 456 -20.32 9.23 24.74
N ASN A 457 -19.23 9.98 24.83
CA ASN A 457 -18.97 11.17 24.05
C ASN A 457 -18.92 10.75 22.57
N LYS A 458 -20.08 10.65 21.90
CA LYS A 458 -20.19 10.51 20.45
C LYS A 458 -19.40 11.67 19.88
N LYS A 459 -18.14 11.43 19.51
CA LYS A 459 -17.37 12.39 18.72
C LYS A 459 -18.26 12.80 17.56
N LEU A 460 -18.72 14.05 17.60
CA LEU A 460 -19.57 14.61 16.56
C LEU A 460 -18.84 14.38 15.24
N ARG A 461 -19.51 13.73 14.29
CA ARG A 461 -18.91 13.37 12.99
C ARG A 461 -18.34 14.60 12.30
N PHE A 462 -18.95 15.77 12.47
CA PHE A 462 -18.48 17.06 11.97
C PHE A 462 -18.48 18.07 13.12
N PRO A 463 -17.43 18.89 13.28
CA PRO A 463 -17.35 19.88 14.36
C PRO A 463 -18.43 20.96 14.20
N GLU A 464 -18.86 21.54 15.32
CA GLU A 464 -19.71 22.74 15.26
C GLU A 464 -18.85 23.95 14.94
N LEU A 465 -19.11 24.56 13.78
CA LEU A 465 -18.29 25.64 13.22
C LEU A 465 -18.99 26.99 13.36
N THR A 466 -18.36 27.92 14.06
CA THR A 466 -18.82 29.31 14.15
C THR A 466 -18.06 30.15 13.11
N TYR A 467 -18.78 30.73 12.16
CA TYR A 467 -18.19 31.54 11.09
C TYR A 467 -17.54 32.82 11.62
N ILE A 468 -16.28 33.07 11.23
CA ILE A 468 -15.48 34.24 11.61
C ILE A 468 -15.41 35.25 10.46
N GLY A 469 -15.13 34.80 9.23
CA GLY A 469 -14.91 35.68 8.09
C GLY A 469 -14.42 34.98 6.83
N GLN A 470 -14.27 35.73 5.74
CA GLN A 470 -13.81 35.24 4.43
C GLN A 470 -12.51 35.91 4.00
N MET A 471 -11.61 35.16 3.37
CA MET A 471 -10.36 35.64 2.79
C MET A 471 -10.37 35.52 1.26
N HIS A 472 -10.10 36.63 0.58
CA HIS A 472 -9.95 36.74 -0.88
C HIS A 472 -11.08 36.09 -1.69
N GLY A 473 -12.31 36.08 -1.17
CA GLY A 473 -13.45 35.45 -1.86
C GLY A 473 -13.23 33.96 -2.17
N THR A 474 -12.40 33.27 -1.37
CA THR A 474 -11.98 31.88 -1.65
C THR A 474 -12.00 30.99 -0.40
N TYR A 475 -11.54 31.49 0.74
CA TYR A 475 -11.45 30.70 1.97
C TYR A 475 -12.38 31.26 3.05
N LEU A 476 -13.09 30.38 3.75
CA LEU A 476 -13.87 30.72 4.93
C LEU A 476 -13.11 30.31 6.19
N PHE A 477 -13.14 31.16 7.20
CA PHE A 477 -12.61 30.87 8.53
C PHE A 477 -13.76 30.59 9.49
N ALA A 478 -13.61 29.53 10.27
CA ALA A 478 -14.53 29.20 11.35
C ALA A 478 -13.78 28.69 12.58
N GLU A 479 -14.30 28.97 13.78
CA GLU A 479 -13.80 28.41 15.03
C GLU A 479 -14.66 27.25 15.52
N SER A 480 -14.03 26.33 16.24
CA SER A 480 -14.70 25.36 17.09
C SER A 480 -13.97 25.28 18.44
N GLN A 481 -14.45 24.44 19.35
CA GLN A 481 -13.88 24.30 20.70
C GLN A 481 -12.39 23.89 20.70
N ASP A 482 -11.95 23.19 19.65
CA ASP A 482 -10.61 22.61 19.53
C ASP A 482 -9.65 23.40 18.61
N GLY A 483 -10.09 24.52 18.02
CA GLY A 483 -9.22 25.43 17.28
C GLY A 483 -9.83 26.07 16.03
N LEU A 484 -8.98 26.43 15.08
CA LEU A 484 -9.33 27.14 13.85
C LEU A 484 -9.51 26.18 12.68
N TYR A 485 -10.61 26.36 11.94
CA TYR A 485 -10.92 25.66 10.71
C TYR A 485 -10.85 26.60 9.52
N ILE A 486 -10.17 26.17 8.47
CA ILE A 486 -10.09 26.87 7.19
C ILE A 486 -10.78 26.02 6.14
N ILE A 487 -11.78 26.59 5.47
CA ILE A 487 -12.62 25.90 4.50
C ILE A 487 -12.40 26.50 3.11
N ASP A 488 -12.11 25.67 2.12
CA ASP A 488 -12.13 26.06 0.71
C ASP A 488 -13.60 26.13 0.25
N GLN A 489 -14.09 27.35 -0.02
CA GLN A 489 -15.50 27.56 -0.33
C GLN A 489 -15.93 26.85 -1.62
N HIS A 490 -15.02 26.73 -2.58
CA HIS A 490 -15.29 26.11 -3.86
C HIS A 490 -15.45 24.60 -3.67
N ALA A 491 -14.50 23.97 -2.99
CA ALA A 491 -14.56 22.54 -2.66
C ALA A 491 -15.79 22.20 -1.78
N ALA A 492 -16.12 23.06 -0.81
CA ALA A 492 -17.30 22.90 0.03
C ALA A 492 -18.59 22.94 -0.79
N GLN A 493 -18.71 23.90 -1.71
CA GLN A 493 -19.90 24.03 -2.52
C GLN A 493 -20.01 22.91 -3.56
N GLU A 494 -18.90 22.47 -4.17
CA GLU A 494 -18.87 21.27 -5.02
C GLU A 494 -19.44 20.06 -4.27
N ARG A 495 -19.04 19.85 -3.01
CA ARG A 495 -19.56 18.76 -2.17
C ARG A 495 -21.07 18.88 -1.95
N CYS A 496 -21.55 20.03 -1.47
CA CYS A 496 -22.99 20.23 -1.24
C CYS A 496 -23.81 20.02 -2.51
N LYS A 497 -23.33 20.55 -3.65
CA LYS A 497 -23.98 20.41 -4.96
C LYS A 497 -23.97 18.98 -5.46
N TYR A 498 -22.84 18.28 -5.33
CA TYR A 498 -22.74 16.88 -5.73
C TYR A 498 -23.76 16.02 -4.97
N GLU A 499 -23.88 16.16 -3.66
CA GLU A 499 -24.84 15.36 -2.90
C GLU A 499 -26.29 15.72 -3.21
N TYR A 500 -26.57 17.01 -3.46
CA TYR A 500 -27.86 17.46 -3.97
C TYR A 500 -28.20 16.80 -5.31
N TYR A 501 -27.30 16.86 -6.32
CA TYR A 501 -27.54 16.24 -7.63
C TYR A 501 -27.59 14.72 -7.55
N ARG A 502 -26.76 14.10 -6.72
CA ARG A 502 -26.79 12.64 -6.51
C ARG A 502 -28.16 12.21 -5.97
N LYS A 503 -28.77 13.00 -5.08
CA LYS A 503 -30.13 12.76 -4.60
C LYS A 503 -31.18 13.04 -5.68
N LYS A 504 -31.10 14.19 -6.36
CA LYS A 504 -32.05 14.61 -7.40
C LYS A 504 -32.08 13.73 -8.64
N ILE A 505 -30.94 13.23 -9.08
CA ILE A 505 -30.84 12.26 -10.18
C ILE A 505 -31.31 10.87 -9.71
N GLY A 506 -31.18 10.60 -8.40
CA GLY A 506 -31.68 9.38 -7.77
C GLY A 506 -33.20 9.32 -7.65
N GLU A 507 -33.81 10.47 -7.34
CA GLU A 507 -35.24 10.74 -7.40
C GLU A 507 -35.65 10.79 -8.89
N VAL A 508 -36.12 9.66 -9.44
CA VAL A 508 -36.65 9.62 -10.81
C VAL A 508 -38.01 10.30 -10.84
N GLU A 509 -38.03 11.61 -10.61
CA GLU A 509 -39.22 12.41 -10.83
C GLU A 509 -39.41 12.53 -12.36
N PRO A 510 -40.62 12.28 -12.89
CA PRO A 510 -40.92 12.39 -14.31
C PRO A 510 -40.98 13.84 -14.82
N ASP A 511 -40.59 14.81 -13.99
CA ASP A 511 -40.59 16.23 -14.29
C ASP A 511 -39.53 16.54 -15.36
N GLN A 512 -39.99 16.50 -16.61
CA GLN A 512 -39.29 16.87 -17.83
C GLN A 512 -39.65 18.31 -18.22
N GLN A 513 -38.70 19.01 -18.83
CA GLN A 513 -38.88 20.32 -19.42
C GLN A 513 -38.76 20.20 -20.95
N ASP A 514 -39.70 20.81 -21.65
CA ASP A 514 -39.73 20.81 -23.10
C ASP A 514 -38.81 21.87 -23.69
N LEU A 515 -38.04 21.47 -24.72
CA LEU A 515 -37.21 22.37 -25.51
C LEU A 515 -38.06 23.06 -26.57
N LEU A 516 -38.00 24.39 -26.61
CA LEU A 516 -38.61 25.18 -27.69
C LEU A 516 -38.04 24.84 -29.07
N VAL A 517 -36.74 24.51 -29.12
CA VAL A 517 -36.04 24.05 -30.31
C VAL A 517 -35.38 22.70 -29.98
N PRO A 518 -35.79 21.60 -30.63
CA PRO A 518 -35.18 20.30 -30.40
C PRO A 518 -33.70 20.28 -30.76
N ILE A 519 -32.91 19.52 -29.99
CA ILE A 519 -31.48 19.33 -30.22
C ILE A 519 -31.30 18.12 -31.15
N ILE A 520 -30.47 18.28 -32.20
CA ILE A 520 -30.13 17.20 -33.13
C ILE A 520 -28.69 16.76 -32.86
N LEU A 521 -28.49 15.47 -32.65
CA LEU A 521 -27.19 14.87 -32.34
C LEU A 521 -26.81 13.87 -33.42
N ASP A 522 -25.66 14.09 -34.06
CA ASP A 522 -25.10 13.21 -35.08
C ASP A 522 -23.93 12.40 -34.52
N TYR A 523 -23.93 11.09 -34.80
CA TYR A 523 -22.91 10.14 -34.35
C TYR A 523 -22.35 9.31 -35.51
N THR A 524 -21.28 8.57 -35.25
CA THR A 524 -20.80 7.57 -36.21
C THR A 524 -21.70 6.34 -36.19
N THR A 525 -21.64 5.49 -37.23
CA THR A 525 -22.42 4.24 -37.26
C THR A 525 -22.03 3.30 -36.11
N SER A 526 -20.74 3.26 -35.74
CA SER A 526 -20.28 2.46 -34.59
C SER A 526 -20.87 2.96 -33.26
N ASP A 527 -20.91 4.28 -33.06
CA ASP A 527 -21.45 4.89 -31.85
C ASP A 527 -22.98 4.77 -31.77
N SER A 528 -23.66 4.92 -32.91
CA SER A 528 -25.12 4.81 -33.00
C SER A 528 -25.60 3.40 -32.61
N LEU A 529 -24.85 2.35 -32.99
CA LEU A 529 -25.13 0.99 -32.54
C LEU A 529 -25.02 0.85 -31.01
N LEU A 530 -23.99 1.43 -30.39
CA LEU A 530 -23.81 1.41 -28.94
C LEU A 530 -24.88 2.24 -28.19
N ILE A 531 -25.29 3.38 -28.76
CA ILE A 531 -26.37 4.21 -28.22
C ILE A 531 -27.69 3.44 -28.24
N ASN A 532 -28.02 2.80 -29.36
CA ASN A 532 -29.24 2.01 -29.52
C ASN A 532 -29.33 0.85 -28.52
N GLU A 533 -28.20 0.20 -28.20
CA GLU A 533 -28.14 -0.83 -27.15
C GLU A 533 -28.42 -0.29 -25.74
N ASN A 534 -28.26 1.02 -25.51
CA ASN A 534 -28.34 1.66 -24.19
C ASN A 534 -29.47 2.71 -24.06
N LEU A 535 -30.41 2.82 -25.02
CA LEU A 535 -31.51 3.79 -24.98
C LEU A 535 -32.33 3.73 -23.69
N SER A 536 -32.64 2.53 -23.21
CA SER A 536 -33.38 2.31 -21.95
C SER A 536 -32.67 2.91 -20.72
N LYS A 537 -31.33 2.96 -20.71
CA LYS A 537 -30.57 3.58 -19.62
C LYS A 537 -30.66 5.09 -19.67
N LEU A 538 -30.58 5.68 -20.87
CA LEU A 538 -30.74 7.11 -21.08
C LEU A 538 -32.14 7.57 -20.66
N GLU A 539 -33.17 6.80 -21.00
CA GLU A 539 -34.55 7.09 -20.61
C GLU A 539 -34.73 7.09 -19.08
N GLN A 540 -34.11 6.17 -18.35
CA GLN A 540 -34.13 6.15 -16.87
C GLN A 540 -33.42 7.34 -16.20
N LEU A 541 -32.65 8.10 -16.98
CA LEU A 541 -32.00 9.33 -16.55
C LEU A 541 -32.78 10.57 -17.02
N GLY A 542 -33.93 10.34 -17.66
CA GLY A 542 -34.79 11.37 -18.22
C GLY A 542 -34.28 11.93 -19.54
N ILE A 543 -33.46 11.20 -20.29
CA ILE A 543 -33.01 11.60 -21.64
C ILE A 543 -33.63 10.65 -22.66
N THR A 544 -34.59 11.17 -23.42
CA THR A 544 -35.23 10.42 -24.50
C THR A 544 -34.62 10.84 -25.82
N LEU A 545 -33.97 9.89 -26.50
CA LEU A 545 -33.46 10.05 -27.87
C LEU A 545 -34.49 9.44 -28.83
N GLU A 546 -35.04 10.25 -29.74
CA GLU A 546 -35.87 9.73 -30.84
C GLU A 546 -35.02 9.58 -32.11
N ASP A 547 -35.26 8.52 -32.88
CA ASP A 547 -34.53 8.27 -34.12
C ASP A 547 -34.86 9.33 -35.18
N PHE A 548 -33.82 9.96 -35.74
CA PHE A 548 -33.93 10.99 -36.77
C PHE A 548 -32.99 10.71 -37.97
N GLY A 549 -32.96 9.47 -38.45
CA GLY A 549 -32.11 9.04 -39.57
C GLY A 549 -31.22 7.87 -39.20
N PRO A 550 -30.20 7.53 -40.02
CA PRO A 550 -29.37 6.35 -39.78
C PRO A 550 -28.40 6.50 -38.61
N ASN A 551 -27.89 7.71 -38.34
CA ASN A 551 -26.93 7.98 -37.27
C ASN A 551 -27.23 9.29 -36.50
N SER A 552 -28.49 9.73 -36.53
CA SER A 552 -28.91 11.03 -36.00
C SER A 552 -30.09 10.86 -35.06
N TYR A 553 -30.08 11.58 -33.95
CA TYR A 553 -31.11 11.51 -32.91
C TYR A 553 -31.63 12.91 -32.59
N ILE A 554 -32.91 12.99 -32.22
CA ILE A 554 -33.55 14.24 -31.78
C ILE A 554 -33.90 14.15 -30.28
N VAL A 555 -33.61 15.23 -29.56
CA VAL A 555 -33.96 15.40 -28.14
C VAL A 555 -34.95 16.55 -28.02
N ARG A 556 -36.12 16.26 -27.45
CA ARG A 556 -37.22 17.22 -27.30
C ARG A 556 -37.42 17.70 -25.87
N HIS A 557 -37.06 16.88 -24.90
CA HIS A 557 -37.28 17.15 -23.49
C HIS A 557 -36.02 16.76 -22.72
N HIS A 558 -35.77 17.45 -21.61
CA HIS A 558 -34.69 17.12 -20.70
C HIS A 558 -35.17 17.25 -19.24
N PRO A 559 -34.46 16.67 -18.27
CA PRO A 559 -34.81 16.83 -16.87
C PRO A 559 -34.76 18.29 -16.40
N THR A 560 -35.68 18.67 -15.52
CA THR A 560 -35.77 20.03 -14.92
C THR A 560 -34.53 20.50 -14.17
N TRP A 561 -33.63 19.58 -13.81
CA TRP A 561 -32.40 19.92 -13.10
C TRP A 561 -31.25 20.36 -14.02
N PHE A 562 -31.42 20.45 -15.35
CA PHE A 562 -30.41 21.00 -16.28
C PHE A 562 -30.24 22.53 -16.14
N GLU A 563 -29.10 23.08 -16.58
CA GLU A 563 -28.96 24.56 -16.68
C GLU A 563 -29.43 25.04 -18.04
N GLU A 564 -30.09 26.20 -18.03
CA GLU A 564 -30.45 26.91 -19.24
C GLU A 564 -29.19 27.22 -20.07
N GLY A 565 -29.20 26.79 -21.33
CA GLY A 565 -28.11 27.01 -22.29
C GLY A 565 -26.93 26.03 -22.22
N GLN A 566 -26.98 25.00 -21.37
CA GLN A 566 -25.97 23.91 -21.33
C GLN A 566 -26.55 22.53 -21.67
N GLU A 567 -27.80 22.47 -22.12
CA GLU A 567 -28.55 21.23 -22.30
C GLU A 567 -27.85 20.30 -23.30
N GLU A 568 -27.46 20.84 -24.46
CA GLU A 568 -26.78 20.06 -25.52
C GLU A 568 -25.43 19.51 -25.03
N ASP A 569 -24.59 20.35 -24.40
CA ASP A 569 -23.28 19.94 -23.91
C ASP A 569 -23.39 18.84 -22.84
N ILE A 570 -24.39 18.95 -21.95
CA ILE A 570 -24.66 17.95 -20.92
C ILE A 570 -25.08 16.64 -21.58
N ILE A 571 -26.02 16.67 -22.53
CA ILE A 571 -26.50 15.46 -23.21
C ILE A 571 -25.36 14.78 -23.97
N ARG A 572 -24.53 15.54 -24.69
CA ARG A 572 -23.37 15.01 -25.42
C ARG A 572 -22.38 14.35 -24.48
N GLU A 573 -22.03 15.01 -23.37
CA GLU A 573 -21.09 14.47 -22.38
C GLU A 573 -21.63 13.20 -21.70
N LEU A 574 -22.95 13.15 -21.47
CA LEU A 574 -23.64 11.98 -20.97
C LEU A 574 -23.57 10.80 -21.95
N ILE A 575 -23.81 11.04 -23.23
CA ILE A 575 -23.68 10.01 -24.27
C ILE A 575 -22.21 9.53 -24.38
N ASP A 576 -21.24 10.44 -24.32
CA ASP A 576 -19.82 10.10 -24.33
C ASP A 576 -19.40 9.15 -23.19
N TYR A 577 -20.02 9.29 -22.00
CA TYR A 577 -19.77 8.34 -20.91
C TYR A 577 -20.24 6.92 -21.26
N ILE A 578 -21.37 6.77 -21.95
CA ILE A 578 -21.86 5.47 -22.40
C ILE A 578 -20.90 4.88 -23.44
N LEU A 579 -20.50 5.70 -24.41
CA LEU A 579 -19.60 5.29 -25.50
C LEU A 579 -18.22 4.84 -24.98
N LYS A 580 -17.68 5.51 -23.96
CA LYS A 580 -16.35 5.17 -23.42
C LYS A 580 -16.33 3.89 -22.58
N ASP A 581 -17.35 3.66 -21.76
CA ASP A 581 -17.28 2.60 -20.74
C ASP A 581 -18.19 1.41 -21.01
N GLY A 582 -19.13 1.45 -21.98
CA GLY A 582 -19.93 0.34 -22.55
C GLY A 582 -20.80 -0.52 -21.61
N LYS A 583 -20.45 -0.57 -20.33
CA LYS A 583 -20.98 -1.37 -19.23
C LYS A 583 -21.10 -0.50 -17.97
N ILE A 584 -21.46 0.78 -18.11
CA ILE A 584 -21.75 1.60 -16.95
C ILE A 584 -23.08 1.14 -16.34
N ASP A 585 -23.04 0.82 -15.05
CA ASP A 585 -24.21 0.61 -14.19
C ASP A 585 -24.90 1.96 -13.90
N ILE A 586 -26.23 1.98 -13.81
CA ILE A 586 -27.03 3.21 -13.61
C ILE A 586 -26.52 4.01 -12.42
N ALA A 587 -26.18 3.36 -11.31
CA ALA A 587 -25.65 4.05 -10.13
C ALA A 587 -24.33 4.78 -10.40
N SER A 588 -23.40 4.14 -11.12
CA SER A 588 -22.11 4.72 -11.52
C SER A 588 -22.32 5.88 -12.50
N TYR A 589 -23.30 5.75 -13.38
CA TYR A 589 -23.65 6.79 -14.32
C TYR A 589 -24.20 8.03 -13.60
N ARG A 590 -25.18 7.85 -12.70
CA ARG A 590 -25.74 8.92 -11.86
C ARG A 590 -24.67 9.64 -11.04
N GLU A 591 -23.71 8.88 -10.50
CA GLU A 591 -22.57 9.44 -9.77
C GLU A 591 -21.72 10.35 -10.66
N LYS A 592 -21.33 9.90 -11.85
CA LYS A 592 -20.55 10.72 -12.81
C LYS A 592 -21.30 11.98 -13.23
N THR A 593 -22.60 11.86 -13.51
CA THR A 593 -23.46 13.02 -13.82
C THR A 593 -23.49 14.01 -12.67
N ALA A 594 -23.66 13.54 -11.42
CA ALA A 594 -23.65 14.40 -10.25
C ALA A 594 -22.30 15.11 -10.05
N ILE A 595 -21.17 14.42 -10.31
CA ILE A 595 -19.83 15.03 -10.28
C ILE A 595 -19.75 16.14 -11.32
N MET A 596 -20.05 15.82 -12.57
CA MET A 596 -20.00 16.77 -13.69
C MET A 596 -20.84 18.04 -13.43
N MET A 597 -22.07 17.87 -12.94
CA MET A 597 -22.95 18.97 -12.55
C MET A 597 -22.37 19.79 -11.39
N SER A 598 -21.79 19.14 -10.39
CA SER A 598 -21.18 19.87 -9.26
C SER A 598 -20.01 20.76 -9.69
N CYS A 599 -19.22 20.34 -10.67
CA CYS A 599 -18.10 21.09 -11.22
C CYS A 599 -18.58 22.32 -11.98
N LYS A 600 -19.48 22.13 -12.97
CA LYS A 600 -20.00 23.20 -13.84
C LYS A 600 -20.74 24.28 -13.05
N ARG A 601 -21.39 23.87 -11.95
CA ARG A 601 -22.21 24.76 -11.11
C ARG A 601 -21.45 25.47 -10.00
N SER A 602 -20.23 25.08 -9.66
CA SER A 602 -19.51 25.62 -8.49
C SER A 602 -19.13 27.11 -8.65
N ILE A 603 -19.10 27.83 -7.53
CA ILE A 603 -18.64 29.22 -7.44
C ILE A 603 -17.21 29.28 -7.99
N LYS A 604 -16.96 30.20 -8.92
CA LYS A 604 -15.61 30.47 -9.42
C LYS A 604 -14.76 31.07 -8.29
N ALA A 605 -13.45 30.79 -8.30
CA ALA A 605 -12.52 31.42 -7.36
C ALA A 605 -12.67 32.96 -7.40
N ASN A 606 -12.52 33.63 -6.23
CA ASN A 606 -12.75 35.07 -6.01
C ASN A 606 -14.21 35.55 -5.98
N HIS A 607 -15.17 34.69 -5.63
CA HIS A 607 -16.55 35.13 -5.38
C HIS A 607 -16.76 35.45 -3.91
N HIS A 608 -17.20 36.68 -3.62
CA HIS A 608 -17.50 37.10 -2.25
C HIS A 608 -18.84 36.50 -1.81
N LEU A 609 -18.87 35.88 -0.63
CA LEU A 609 -20.08 35.36 0.00
C LEU A 609 -20.44 36.30 1.15
N ASP A 610 -21.72 36.67 1.26
CA ASP A 610 -22.17 37.38 2.46
C ASP A 610 -22.19 36.45 3.68
N ASP A 611 -22.23 37.02 4.88
CA ASP A 611 -22.19 36.23 6.14
C ASP A 611 -23.32 35.20 6.24
N LYS A 612 -24.49 35.49 5.65
CA LYS A 612 -25.64 34.57 5.69
C LYS A 612 -25.41 33.40 4.75
N GLN A 613 -24.88 33.65 3.56
CA GLN A 613 -24.52 32.66 2.56
C GLN A 613 -23.37 31.77 3.06
N ALA A 614 -22.36 32.36 3.72
CA ALA A 614 -21.25 31.61 4.30
C ALA A 614 -21.73 30.67 5.42
N LYS A 615 -22.58 31.16 6.34
CA LYS A 615 -23.20 30.33 7.38
C LYS A 615 -24.09 29.24 6.78
N ALA A 616 -24.89 29.57 5.77
CA ALA A 616 -25.72 28.59 5.07
C ALA A 616 -24.89 27.50 4.39
N LEU A 617 -23.74 27.84 3.81
CA LEU A 617 -22.82 26.86 3.22
C LEU A 617 -22.23 25.92 4.27
N LEU A 618 -21.84 26.44 5.45
CA LEU A 618 -21.33 25.61 6.54
C LEU A 618 -22.41 24.66 7.10
N GLU A 619 -23.65 25.12 7.22
CA GLU A 619 -24.78 24.29 7.63
C GLU A 619 -25.12 23.21 6.58
N GLN A 620 -25.12 23.58 5.30
CA GLN A 620 -25.28 22.61 4.20
C GLN A 620 -24.16 21.58 4.19
N LEU A 621 -22.92 22.01 4.45
CA LEU A 621 -21.77 21.13 4.51
C LEU A 621 -21.89 20.15 5.69
N LYS A 622 -22.31 20.61 6.88
CA LYS A 622 -22.58 19.77 8.06
C LYS A 622 -23.60 18.66 7.77
N ALA A 623 -24.60 18.95 6.92
CA ALA A 623 -25.63 17.99 6.53
C ALA A 623 -25.18 16.97 5.46
N CYS A 624 -24.02 17.17 4.83
CA CYS A 624 -23.50 16.25 3.82
C CYS A 624 -23.04 14.92 4.42
N GLU A 625 -23.20 13.83 3.67
CA GLU A 625 -22.67 12.51 4.00
C GLU A 625 -21.14 12.49 4.06
N ASN A 626 -20.44 13.24 3.22
CA ASN A 626 -18.98 13.37 3.29
C ASN A 626 -18.54 14.84 3.24
N PRO A 627 -18.53 15.55 4.38
CA PRO A 627 -18.22 16.97 4.42
C PRO A 627 -16.72 17.29 4.25
N PHE A 628 -15.85 16.28 4.22
CA PHE A 628 -14.40 16.48 4.33
C PHE A 628 -13.67 16.58 3.00
N ASN A 629 -14.25 16.04 1.93
CA ASN A 629 -13.62 16.00 0.62
C ASN A 629 -14.60 16.48 -0.45
N CYS A 630 -14.12 17.15 -1.49
CA CYS A 630 -14.93 17.41 -2.67
C CYS A 630 -15.18 16.08 -3.45
N PRO A 631 -16.03 16.07 -4.47
CA PRO A 631 -16.31 14.87 -5.27
C PRO A 631 -15.05 14.28 -5.93
N HIS A 632 -14.03 15.12 -6.16
CA HIS A 632 -12.73 14.74 -6.71
C HIS A 632 -11.69 14.33 -5.65
N GLY A 633 -12.06 14.31 -4.36
CA GLY A 633 -11.18 13.92 -3.26
C GLY A 633 -10.31 15.01 -2.65
N ARG A 634 -10.35 16.26 -3.13
CA ARG A 634 -9.63 17.38 -2.49
C ARG A 634 -10.22 17.66 -1.10
N PRO A 635 -9.42 17.87 -0.04
CA PRO A 635 -9.95 18.29 1.26
C PRO A 635 -10.74 19.58 1.17
N VAL A 636 -11.92 19.61 1.81
CA VAL A 636 -12.80 20.78 1.91
C VAL A 636 -12.35 21.70 3.05
N LEU A 637 -11.89 21.12 4.15
CA LEU A 637 -11.45 21.85 5.33
C LEU A 637 -10.11 21.33 5.85
N VAL A 638 -9.37 22.20 6.51
CA VAL A 638 -8.17 21.89 7.28
C VAL A 638 -8.27 22.50 8.67
N HIS A 639 -7.59 21.91 9.64
CA HIS A 639 -7.69 22.27 11.05
C HIS A 639 -6.33 22.64 11.65
N PHE A 640 -6.31 23.71 12.45
CA PHE A 640 -5.22 24.07 13.37
C PHE A 640 -5.74 23.91 14.79
N THR A 641 -5.06 23.10 15.60
CA THR A 641 -5.35 23.00 17.03
C THR A 641 -4.88 24.27 17.75
N ASN A 642 -5.40 24.49 18.97
CA ASN A 642 -4.90 25.57 19.83
C ASN A 642 -3.39 25.44 20.11
N SER A 643 -2.88 24.21 20.29
CA SER A 643 -1.46 23.96 20.47
C SER A 643 -0.63 24.28 19.21
N ASP A 644 -1.15 23.97 18.01
CA ASP A 644 -0.49 24.35 16.74
C ASP A 644 -0.34 25.88 16.64
N MET A 645 -1.39 26.60 17.01
CA MET A 645 -1.37 28.07 17.04
C MET A 645 -0.33 28.57 18.06
N GLU A 646 -0.30 28.02 19.27
CA GLU A 646 0.68 28.37 20.30
C GLU A 646 2.13 28.12 19.85
N HIS A 647 2.39 27.00 19.16
CA HIS A 647 3.70 26.73 18.56
C HIS A 647 4.06 27.73 17.46
N MET A 648 3.12 28.08 16.56
CA MET A 648 3.34 29.07 15.51
C MET A 648 3.72 30.46 16.08
N PHE A 649 3.15 30.82 17.24
CA PHE A 649 3.48 32.04 17.97
C PHE A 649 4.65 31.87 18.96
N LYS A 650 5.33 30.72 18.97
CA LYS A 650 6.44 30.39 19.89
C LYS A 650 6.10 30.56 21.38
N ARG A 651 4.83 30.38 21.74
CA ARG A 651 4.35 30.40 23.14
C ARG A 651 4.71 29.13 23.88
N ILE A 652 4.72 28.01 23.15
CA ILE A 652 5.37 26.77 23.56
C ILE A 652 6.72 26.73 22.83
N GLN A 653 7.81 26.85 23.58
CA GLN A 653 9.16 26.62 23.07
C GLN A 653 9.52 25.16 23.32
N ASP A 654 10.09 24.50 22.32
CA ASP A 654 10.79 23.23 22.58
C ASP A 654 11.85 23.51 23.65
N PRO A 655 12.02 22.63 24.65
CA PRO A 655 12.99 22.86 25.71
C PRO A 655 14.35 23.14 25.07
N HIS A 656 14.92 24.31 25.35
CA HIS A 656 16.27 24.64 24.93
C HIS A 656 17.21 23.58 25.49
N GLN A 657 17.61 22.60 24.70
CA GLN A 657 18.85 21.89 24.97
C GLN A 657 19.94 22.94 24.85
N SER A 658 20.46 23.36 25.99
CA SER A 658 21.53 24.33 26.03
C SER A 658 22.70 23.78 25.21
N LEU A 659 23.20 24.55 24.24
CA LEU A 659 24.41 24.26 23.46
C LEU A 659 25.69 24.14 24.32
N ARG A 660 25.58 24.03 25.65
CA ARG A 660 26.67 23.80 26.59
C ARG A 660 26.97 22.33 26.86
N GLU A 661 26.18 21.38 26.34
CA GLU A 661 26.46 19.95 26.48
C GLU A 661 27.12 19.31 25.24
N GLN A 662 27.48 20.11 24.22
CA GLN A 662 28.15 19.64 23.00
C GLN A 662 29.58 20.16 22.80
N TYR A 663 30.25 20.63 23.86
CA TYR A 663 31.70 20.91 23.85
C TYR A 663 32.42 20.25 25.02
#